data_AF-A0A7Y1VR70-F1
#
_entry.id   AF-A0A7Y1VR70-F1
#
_cell.length_a   1.000
_cell.length_b   1.000
_cell.length_c   1.000
_cell.angle_alpha   90.00
_cell.angle_beta   90.00
_cell.angle_gamma   90.00
#
_symmetry.space_group_name_H-M   'P 1'
#
loop_
_entity.id
_entity.type
_entity.pdbx_description
1 polymer ?
#
loop_
_entity_poly.entity_id
_entity_poly.type
_entity_poly.pdbx_seq_one_letter_code
_entity_poly.pdbx_strand_id
1 'polypeptide(L)'
;MRDYLFLRHPLHCFQPRCLWLLCLVLAISFNSPIISQTSLTLTDEQAASGGIFIPRNGGFEGCIGKSHVFFSQTDGGVMSVVNGTWSKLEPIAKLDMVFHVQDIETGDPIEVRQSFDKNPRILFLEEGNERIGIRVLFNLYDARQIIHGHGMTETWLHSDGQMFLTAATMFENVAAHAAISEARLDIDIPEEYQAKNVEVTDMTVANQHIFLTSSRAIQGKSGLMLYWKSGKMEHNTYIYRSSFGLKGAPSYFRWPDYFRQAYTQRTLPDYIDAEGERAPWPPGRGAYMAEIKPTTEGIRMIWPTAVNEKNPTASFNTLFRLAIVEDQEVAKGVIAAEQELVQMSVTGGVIHGGDKGYNDQEGCYEIRKSGEQPVQIKLPADPHARTVRIKVIGLSGHGAVVTTLGETKLLPQLSTDGGIADDPLAPIRDQPEGPANAALVTIKLGDMPQVFTLQEEDGIQLVYQSRDSRRNFMIYSSKTGPRWSGLQFSLVDGHARHMRAYENPDWALTENLLHWFAYMGYSPEQMLDQLRDFEIIKNGPDEIVFKYTSNNANDGAQSVFEVSVNTTTPAMQMNVKAEFIVLEHWPYKSVQFFDIFPFRGVEPKDWWYNHVLFMDKDHKWRTFETVDQIYQGEQDKFSQGPSFQGLFSSDRGNMLMLTKNFSTNLPTHYVICSNYVDLHSNVTFDEIINQSGSLDPGYRVSVEYELAIWGDEKVTTDQMIEIAKKSLDANHLVLLEDN
;
A
#
# COMPACT_ATOMS: atom_id res chain seq x y z
N MET A 1 -7.85 -49.00 -26.91
CA MET A 1 -6.96 -50.11 -27.32
C MET A 1 -5.52 -49.64 -27.09
N ARG A 2 -4.90 -50.20 -26.05
CA ARG A 2 -3.56 -49.95 -25.43
C ARG A 2 -3.72 -49.60 -23.96
N ASP A 3 -3.74 -50.69 -23.20
CA ASP A 3 -3.72 -50.85 -21.76
C ASP A 3 -2.38 -50.40 -21.16
N TYR A 4 -2.40 -49.89 -19.93
CA TYR A 4 -1.33 -50.12 -18.96
C TYR A 4 -1.92 -50.22 -17.55
N LEU A 5 -1.45 -51.26 -16.86
CA LEU A 5 -2.03 -51.87 -15.67
C LEU A 5 -1.69 -51.13 -14.38
N PHE A 6 -2.68 -51.11 -13.48
CA PHE A 6 -2.53 -50.96 -12.04
C PHE A 6 -1.97 -52.26 -11.42
N LEU A 7 -0.95 -52.14 -10.57
CA LEU A 7 -0.55 -53.20 -9.63
C LEU A 7 -0.74 -52.71 -8.19
N ARG A 8 -1.71 -53.31 -7.51
CA ARG A 8 -1.89 -53.32 -6.05
C ARG A 8 -1.28 -54.60 -5.50
N HIS A 9 -0.69 -54.55 -4.30
CA HIS A 9 -0.65 -55.61 -3.28
C HIS A 9 0.12 -55.11 -2.01
N PRO A 10 0.00 -55.73 -0.82
CA PRO A 10 -1.21 -55.72 0.03
C PRO A 10 -0.92 -55.35 1.50
N LEU A 11 -2.03 -55.16 2.24
CA LEU A 11 -2.12 -55.09 3.71
C LEU A 11 -1.57 -56.35 4.40
N HIS A 12 -0.88 -56.16 5.52
CA HIS A 12 -0.79 -57.17 6.58
C HIS A 12 -1.30 -56.60 7.91
N CYS A 13 -2.31 -57.28 8.45
CA CYS A 13 -2.89 -57.12 9.78
C CYS A 13 -1.91 -57.56 10.87
N PHE A 14 -1.90 -56.86 12.01
CA PHE A 14 -1.91 -57.51 13.32
C PHE A 14 -2.72 -56.65 14.31
N GLN A 15 -3.66 -57.31 14.98
CA GLN A 15 -4.61 -56.76 15.94
C GLN A 15 -4.28 -57.34 17.36
N PRO A 16 -5.01 -57.03 18.45
CA PRO A 16 -4.46 -56.40 19.66
C PRO A 16 -4.62 -57.26 20.94
N ARG A 17 -4.16 -56.77 22.10
CA ARG A 17 -4.68 -57.03 23.47
C ARG A 17 -3.82 -56.26 24.50
N CYS A 18 -4.34 -55.23 25.15
CA CYS A 18 -5.04 -55.25 26.46
C CYS A 18 -4.16 -55.62 27.66
N LEU A 19 -3.86 -54.66 28.55
CA LEU A 19 -4.36 -54.66 29.93
C LEU A 19 -4.04 -53.34 30.68
N TRP A 20 -5.00 -52.92 31.48
CA TRP A 20 -5.01 -51.80 32.44
C TRP A 20 -4.07 -52.02 33.65
N LEU A 21 -3.58 -50.94 34.27
CA LEU A 21 -3.87 -50.63 35.70
C LEU A 21 -3.46 -49.22 36.14
N LEU A 22 -4.34 -48.62 36.94
CA LEU A 22 -4.23 -47.40 37.75
C LEU A 22 -3.16 -47.48 38.87
N CYS A 23 -2.54 -46.35 39.22
CA CYS A 23 -2.43 -45.76 40.58
C CYS A 23 -1.48 -44.54 40.54
N LEU A 24 -1.95 -43.31 40.73
CA LEU A 24 -2.20 -42.59 42.00
C LEU A 24 -0.94 -41.85 42.55
N VAL A 25 -1.02 -40.51 42.49
CA VAL A 25 -0.49 -39.49 43.41
C VAL A 25 1.03 -39.43 43.64
N LEU A 26 1.63 -38.33 43.17
CA LEU A 26 2.55 -37.52 43.98
C LEU A 26 2.54 -36.08 43.47
N ALA A 27 1.96 -35.21 44.30
CA ALA A 27 1.99 -33.77 44.16
C ALA A 27 3.43 -33.27 44.38
N ILE A 28 3.96 -32.52 43.43
CA ILE A 28 5.09 -31.61 43.67
C ILE A 28 4.64 -30.23 43.20
N SER A 29 4.38 -29.40 44.20
CA SER A 29 4.10 -27.97 44.14
C SER A 29 5.33 -27.22 43.64
N PHE A 30 5.24 -26.62 42.46
CA PHE A 30 6.08 -25.50 42.06
C PHE A 30 5.21 -24.24 41.96
N ASN A 31 5.40 -23.35 42.94
CA ASN A 31 4.93 -21.98 42.90
C ASN A 31 5.67 -21.25 41.78
N SER A 32 4.99 -21.00 40.67
CA SER A 32 5.37 -19.96 39.71
C SER A 32 4.42 -18.78 39.90
N PRO A 33 4.93 -17.53 39.91
CA PRO A 33 4.09 -16.36 40.13
C PRO A 33 3.12 -16.21 38.97
N ILE A 34 1.85 -16.02 39.31
CA ILE A 34 0.80 -15.59 38.40
C ILE A 34 1.22 -14.21 37.89
N ILE A 35 1.83 -14.17 36.71
CA ILE A 35 1.93 -12.95 35.91
C ILE A 35 0.51 -12.72 35.40
N SER A 36 -0.16 -11.71 35.95
CA SER A 36 -1.41 -11.22 35.42
C SER A 36 -1.20 -10.87 33.95
N GLN A 37 -1.92 -11.54 33.06
CA GLN A 37 -2.08 -11.14 31.68
C GLN A 37 -2.80 -9.79 31.65
N THR A 38 -2.03 -8.71 31.71
CA THR A 38 -2.46 -7.41 31.23
C THR A 38 -2.65 -7.52 29.73
N SER A 39 -3.84 -7.14 29.27
CA SER A 39 -4.19 -7.06 27.85
C SER A 39 -3.11 -6.32 27.07
N LEU A 40 -2.54 -6.99 26.08
CA LEU A 40 -1.72 -6.37 25.03
C LEU A 40 -2.64 -5.47 24.20
N THR A 41 -2.84 -4.25 24.67
CA THR A 41 -3.03 -3.11 23.78
C THR A 41 -1.77 -3.01 22.94
N LEU A 42 -1.91 -2.76 21.63
CA LEU A 42 -0.78 -2.37 20.78
C LEU A 42 0.05 -1.34 21.53
N THR A 43 1.21 -1.74 22.05
CA THR A 43 2.22 -0.78 22.48
C THR A 43 2.72 -0.13 21.19
N ASP A 44 2.91 1.19 21.21
CA ASP A 44 3.35 2.00 20.06
C ASP A 44 4.56 1.41 19.28
N GLU A 45 5.31 0.47 19.88
CA GLU A 45 6.43 -0.25 19.27
C GLU A 45 6.09 -1.24 18.12
N GLN A 46 4.82 -1.60 17.88
CA GLN A 46 4.43 -2.53 16.80
C GLN A 46 3.51 -1.93 15.72
N ALA A 47 3.14 -0.65 15.83
CA ALA A 47 2.40 0.01 14.76
C ALA A 47 3.32 0.17 13.53
N ALA A 48 2.81 -0.16 12.34
CA ALA A 48 3.50 0.13 11.09
C ALA A 48 3.86 1.63 11.05
N SER A 49 5.14 1.95 10.80
CA SER A 49 5.62 3.33 10.81
C SER A 49 5.13 4.11 9.58
N GLY A 50 4.89 3.42 8.46
CA GLY A 50 4.13 3.92 7.31
C GLY A 50 2.77 3.23 7.15
N GLY A 51 1.92 3.79 6.30
CA GLY A 51 0.61 3.25 6.01
C GLY A 51 0.63 2.26 4.85
N ILE A 52 0.09 1.05 5.05
CA ILE A 52 0.00 0.01 4.02
C ILE A 52 -1.24 -0.90 4.15
N PHE A 53 -1.52 -1.66 3.10
CA PHE A 53 -2.42 -2.81 3.07
C PHE A 53 -1.65 -4.13 3.09
N ILE A 54 -1.74 -4.87 4.18
CA ILE A 54 -1.09 -6.17 4.35
C ILE A 54 -1.99 -7.27 3.79
N PRO A 55 -1.52 -8.10 2.84
CA PRO A 55 -2.28 -9.25 2.36
C PRO A 55 -2.42 -10.28 3.48
N ARG A 56 -3.66 -10.71 3.74
CA ARG A 56 -4.00 -11.74 4.72
C ARG A 56 -4.89 -12.80 4.08
N ASN A 57 -5.06 -13.93 4.76
CA ASN A 57 -5.96 -14.97 4.26
C ASN A 57 -7.40 -14.42 4.14
N GLY A 58 -7.89 -14.33 2.90
CA GLY A 58 -9.25 -13.88 2.59
C GLY A 58 -9.45 -12.37 2.54
N GLY A 59 -8.40 -11.55 2.60
CA GLY A 59 -8.58 -10.10 2.57
C GLY A 59 -7.31 -9.27 2.71
N PHE A 60 -7.50 -7.98 2.97
CA PHE A 60 -6.42 -7.01 3.18
C PHE A 60 -6.61 -6.28 4.50
N GLU A 61 -5.58 -6.29 5.33
CA GLU A 61 -5.50 -5.53 6.57
C GLU A 61 -4.88 -4.16 6.25
N GLY A 62 -5.63 -3.07 6.42
CA GLY A 62 -5.12 -1.70 6.27
C GLY A 62 -4.70 -1.14 7.63
N CYS A 63 -3.45 -0.72 7.75
CA CYS A 63 -2.89 -0.15 8.98
C CYS A 63 -2.19 1.18 8.68
N ILE A 64 -2.55 2.23 9.41
CA ILE A 64 -1.80 3.49 9.47
C ILE A 64 -2.09 4.22 10.78
N GLY A 65 -1.08 4.40 11.63
CA GLY A 65 -1.25 5.03 12.94
C GLY A 65 -2.40 4.42 13.73
N LYS A 66 -3.42 5.23 14.08
CA LYS A 66 -4.62 4.78 14.81
C LYS A 66 -5.69 4.12 13.93
N SER A 67 -5.59 4.21 12.60
CA SER A 67 -6.54 3.58 11.68
C SER A 67 -6.17 2.12 11.42
N HIS A 68 -7.07 1.21 11.77
CA HIS A 68 -6.88 -0.24 11.58
C HIS A 68 -8.17 -0.88 11.06
N VAL A 69 -8.12 -1.42 9.85
CA VAL A 69 -9.28 -2.01 9.17
C VAL A 69 -8.93 -3.30 8.45
N PHE A 70 -9.94 -4.08 8.10
CA PHE A 70 -9.83 -5.29 7.28
C PHE A 70 -10.89 -5.29 6.18
N PHE A 71 -10.48 -5.53 4.93
CA PHE A 71 -11.37 -5.66 3.77
C PHE A 71 -11.47 -7.13 3.35
N SER A 72 -12.67 -7.71 3.44
CA SER A 72 -12.92 -9.13 3.13
C SER A 72 -13.07 -9.37 1.63
N GLN A 73 -12.12 -10.06 1.00
CA GLN A 73 -12.25 -10.48 -0.41
C GLN A 73 -13.34 -11.52 -0.63
N THR A 74 -13.76 -12.24 0.40
CA THR A 74 -14.81 -13.26 0.29
C THR A 74 -16.20 -12.73 0.61
N ASP A 75 -16.33 -11.50 1.09
CA ASP A 75 -17.60 -10.85 1.43
C ASP A 75 -17.70 -9.47 0.77
N GLY A 76 -17.53 -9.41 -0.55
CA GLY A 76 -17.78 -8.20 -1.35
C GLY A 76 -16.88 -7.01 -1.04
N GLY A 77 -15.76 -7.24 -0.37
CA GLY A 77 -14.84 -6.21 0.08
C GLY A 77 -15.42 -5.39 1.23
N VAL A 78 -16.34 -5.98 2.01
CA VAL A 78 -16.87 -5.37 3.23
C VAL A 78 -15.71 -4.99 4.15
N MET A 79 -15.74 -3.73 4.60
CA MET A 79 -14.78 -3.20 5.55
C MET A 79 -15.21 -3.56 6.98
N SER A 80 -14.25 -4.03 7.77
CA SER A 80 -14.36 -4.12 9.22
C SER A 80 -13.35 -3.18 9.84
N VAL A 81 -13.75 -2.39 10.83
CA VAL A 81 -12.80 -1.73 11.73
C VAL A 81 -12.37 -2.77 12.77
N VAL A 82 -11.07 -2.90 13.00
CA VAL A 82 -10.51 -3.99 13.82
C VAL A 82 -9.58 -3.45 14.90
N ASN A 83 -9.35 -4.27 15.93
CA ASN A 83 -8.32 -4.08 16.96
C ASN A 83 -7.45 -5.34 17.06
N GLY A 84 -6.32 -5.21 17.76
CA GLY A 84 -5.42 -6.33 18.05
C GLY A 84 -4.33 -6.49 17.00
N THR A 85 -3.73 -7.67 16.95
CA THR A 85 -2.67 -8.02 15.99
C THR A 85 -3.04 -9.29 15.26
N TRP A 86 -2.58 -9.43 14.02
CA TRP A 86 -2.76 -10.68 13.29
C TRP A 86 -2.10 -11.86 14.04
N SER A 87 -2.71 -13.06 14.12
CA SER A 87 -3.99 -13.49 13.52
C SER A 87 -5.22 -13.31 14.43
N LYS A 88 -5.09 -12.54 15.52
CA LYS A 88 -6.12 -12.31 16.54
C LYS A 88 -6.81 -10.97 16.36
N LEU A 89 -7.10 -10.59 15.12
CA LEU A 89 -7.85 -9.38 14.84
C LEU A 89 -9.28 -9.52 15.38
N GLU A 90 -9.70 -8.53 16.16
CA GLU A 90 -11.04 -8.45 16.75
C GLU A 90 -11.83 -7.36 16.01
N PRO A 91 -12.90 -7.69 15.27
CA PRO A 91 -13.73 -6.67 14.63
C PRO A 91 -14.49 -5.88 15.70
N ILE A 92 -14.42 -4.55 15.62
CA ILE A 92 -15.22 -3.65 16.46
C ILE A 92 -16.45 -3.09 15.73
N ALA A 93 -16.39 -3.05 14.39
CA ALA A 93 -17.52 -2.72 13.54
C ALA A 93 -17.34 -3.38 12.17
N LYS A 94 -18.42 -3.85 11.55
CA LYS A 94 -18.45 -4.35 10.16
C LYS A 94 -19.49 -3.59 9.36
N LEU A 95 -19.11 -3.06 8.20
CA LEU A 95 -19.94 -2.17 7.39
C LEU A 95 -20.40 -2.86 6.10
N ASP A 96 -21.68 -3.18 5.99
CA ASP A 96 -22.25 -3.88 4.84
C ASP A 96 -23.40 -3.09 4.20
N MET A 97 -23.34 -2.93 2.87
CA MET A 97 -24.39 -2.24 2.13
C MET A 97 -25.55 -3.20 1.83
N VAL A 98 -26.76 -2.79 2.20
CA VAL A 98 -27.96 -3.62 2.10
C VAL A 98 -29.12 -2.86 1.46
N PHE A 99 -29.81 -3.52 0.55
CA PHE A 99 -30.94 -2.95 -0.18
C PHE A 99 -32.08 -3.94 -0.28
N HIS A 100 -33.31 -3.43 -0.27
CA HIS A 100 -34.51 -4.21 -0.58
C HIS A 100 -35.08 -3.75 -1.93
N VAL A 101 -34.95 -4.58 -2.96
CA VAL A 101 -35.56 -4.35 -4.28
C VAL A 101 -36.93 -5.02 -4.34
N GLN A 102 -37.96 -4.34 -4.84
CA GLN A 102 -39.29 -4.92 -5.01
C GLN A 102 -39.32 -5.74 -6.29
N ASP A 103 -39.65 -7.02 -6.17
CA ASP A 103 -39.85 -7.92 -7.30
C ASP A 103 -41.00 -7.43 -8.20
N ILE A 104 -40.79 -7.44 -9.52
CA ILE A 104 -41.78 -6.88 -10.46
C ILE A 104 -43.05 -7.74 -10.59
N GLU A 105 -42.95 -9.06 -10.36
CA GLU A 105 -44.07 -9.99 -10.55
C GLU A 105 -44.91 -10.11 -9.29
N THR A 106 -44.25 -10.20 -8.13
CA THR A 106 -44.87 -10.47 -6.83
C THR A 106 -45.07 -9.20 -6.00
N GLY A 107 -44.24 -8.17 -6.21
CA GLY A 107 -44.18 -6.98 -5.35
C GLY A 107 -43.45 -7.20 -4.02
N ASP A 108 -42.98 -8.42 -3.75
CA ASP A 108 -42.29 -8.77 -2.52
C ASP A 108 -40.86 -8.18 -2.50
N PRO A 109 -40.34 -7.79 -1.31
CA PRO A 109 -38.98 -7.31 -1.19
C PRO A 109 -37.97 -8.46 -1.30
N ILE A 110 -36.95 -8.27 -2.13
CA ILE A 110 -35.77 -9.12 -2.26
C ILE A 110 -34.59 -8.37 -1.64
N GLU A 111 -33.92 -8.99 -0.68
CA GLU A 111 -32.70 -8.46 -0.09
C GLU A 111 -31.51 -8.70 -1.03
N VAL A 112 -30.74 -7.64 -1.28
CA VAL A 112 -29.46 -7.69 -1.99
C VAL A 112 -28.39 -6.97 -1.19
N ARG A 113 -27.17 -7.54 -1.17
CA ARG A 113 -26.10 -7.07 -0.28
C ARG A 113 -24.74 -7.05 -0.97
N GLN A 114 -23.87 -6.15 -0.52
CA GLN A 114 -22.46 -6.16 -0.89
C GLN A 114 -21.79 -7.48 -0.47
N SER A 115 -21.99 -7.91 0.78
CA SER A 115 -21.39 -9.15 1.33
C SER A 115 -21.73 -10.45 0.57
N PHE A 116 -22.73 -10.43 -0.31
CA PHE A 116 -23.08 -11.58 -1.13
C PHE A 116 -22.17 -11.73 -2.36
N ASP A 117 -21.41 -10.70 -2.74
CA ASP A 117 -20.38 -10.81 -3.77
C ASP A 117 -19.16 -11.59 -3.24
N LYS A 118 -18.78 -12.64 -3.97
CA LYS A 118 -17.64 -13.51 -3.61
C LYS A 118 -16.37 -13.19 -4.38
N ASN A 119 -16.41 -12.21 -5.29
CA ASN A 119 -15.26 -11.79 -6.09
C ASN A 119 -15.26 -10.28 -6.38
N PRO A 120 -15.21 -9.43 -5.34
CA PRO A 120 -15.09 -7.99 -5.50
C PRO A 120 -13.74 -7.63 -6.14
N ARG A 121 -13.70 -6.53 -6.89
CA ARG A 121 -12.43 -5.97 -7.40
C ARG A 121 -11.90 -4.93 -6.42
N ILE A 122 -10.70 -5.17 -5.91
CA ILE A 122 -10.00 -4.26 -5.00
C ILE A 122 -8.93 -3.47 -5.77
N LEU A 123 -8.90 -2.17 -5.56
CA LEU A 123 -7.98 -1.22 -6.17
C LEU A 123 -7.31 -0.38 -5.08
N PHE A 124 -5.98 -0.43 -5.02
CA PHE A 124 -5.19 0.36 -4.07
C PHE A 124 -4.92 1.75 -4.67
N LEU A 125 -5.48 2.78 -4.05
CA LEU A 125 -5.41 4.15 -4.57
C LEU A 125 -4.10 4.83 -4.15
N GLU A 126 -3.67 4.62 -2.92
CA GLU A 126 -2.47 5.25 -2.36
C GLU A 126 -1.97 4.47 -1.14
N GLU A 127 -0.66 4.40 -0.95
CA GLU A 127 0.01 3.87 0.24
C GLU A 127 1.23 4.73 0.58
N GLY A 128 1.54 4.89 1.86
CA GLY A 128 2.63 5.74 2.33
C GLY A 128 2.42 6.31 3.74
N ASN A 129 3.29 7.22 4.15
CA ASN A 129 3.38 7.72 5.53
C ASN A 129 2.20 8.59 5.98
N GLU A 130 1.51 9.26 5.06
CA GLU A 130 0.49 10.27 5.36
C GLU A 130 -0.92 9.65 5.39
N ARG A 131 -1.20 8.76 4.43
CA ARG A 131 -2.49 8.07 4.31
C ARG A 131 -2.40 6.81 3.46
N ILE A 132 -3.44 5.99 3.56
CA ILE A 132 -3.73 4.92 2.60
C ILE A 132 -5.13 5.05 2.04
N GLY A 133 -5.33 4.60 0.80
CA GLY A 133 -6.59 4.68 0.09
C GLY A 133 -6.92 3.39 -0.67
N ILE A 134 -8.17 2.96 -0.61
CA ILE A 134 -8.65 1.74 -1.26
C ILE A 134 -10.04 1.94 -1.84
N ARG A 135 -10.26 1.34 -3.01
CA ARG A 135 -11.56 1.28 -3.68
C ARG A 135 -11.94 -0.18 -3.89
N VAL A 136 -13.19 -0.51 -3.55
CA VAL A 136 -13.79 -1.83 -3.73
C VAL A 136 -14.92 -1.67 -4.73
N LEU A 137 -14.88 -2.39 -5.84
CA LEU A 137 -16.01 -2.53 -6.76
C LEU A 137 -16.66 -3.89 -6.51
N PHE A 138 -17.98 -3.92 -6.36
CA PHE A 138 -18.73 -5.14 -6.03
C PHE A 138 -20.04 -5.23 -6.81
N ASN A 139 -20.56 -6.44 -6.93
CA ASN A 139 -21.90 -6.72 -7.46
C ASN A 139 -22.91 -6.85 -6.32
N LEU A 140 -24.17 -6.50 -6.60
CA LEU A 140 -25.28 -6.70 -5.67
C LEU A 140 -26.03 -7.98 -6.03
N TYR A 141 -25.82 -9.02 -5.23
CA TYR A 141 -26.50 -10.31 -5.37
C TYR A 141 -27.64 -10.47 -4.36
N ASP A 142 -28.65 -11.28 -4.70
CA ASP A 142 -29.60 -11.84 -3.74
C ASP A 142 -29.10 -13.18 -3.14
N ALA A 143 -29.88 -13.75 -2.22
CA ALA A 143 -29.58 -15.05 -1.61
C ALA A 143 -29.53 -16.23 -2.61
N ARG A 144 -30.09 -16.06 -3.82
CA ARG A 144 -30.05 -17.05 -4.92
C ARG A 144 -28.88 -16.81 -5.88
N GLN A 145 -28.01 -15.82 -5.59
CA GLN A 145 -26.88 -15.42 -6.43
C GLN A 145 -27.32 -14.82 -7.79
N ILE A 146 -28.50 -14.22 -7.84
CA ILE A 146 -28.94 -13.43 -8.99
C ILE A 146 -28.38 -12.02 -8.84
N ILE A 147 -27.85 -11.45 -9.92
CA ILE A 147 -27.34 -10.08 -9.93
C ILE A 147 -28.48 -9.08 -10.13
N HIS A 148 -28.51 -8.04 -9.30
CA HIS A 148 -29.53 -6.99 -9.31
C HIS A 148 -28.94 -5.62 -9.67
N GLY A 149 -27.63 -5.46 -9.49
CA GLY A 149 -26.91 -4.23 -9.73
C GLY A 149 -25.45 -4.37 -9.35
N HIS A 150 -24.77 -3.24 -9.22
CA HIS A 150 -23.38 -3.17 -8.84
C HIS A 150 -23.10 -1.87 -8.07
N GLY A 151 -21.93 -1.77 -7.47
CA GLY A 151 -21.56 -0.60 -6.70
C GLY A 151 -20.08 -0.57 -6.33
N MET A 152 -19.74 0.40 -5.48
CA MET A 152 -18.42 0.52 -4.93
C MET A 152 -18.40 1.24 -3.58
N THR A 153 -17.32 1.00 -2.85
CA THR A 153 -16.87 1.83 -1.74
C THR A 153 -15.48 2.38 -2.02
N GLU A 154 -15.21 3.58 -1.54
CA GLU A 154 -13.88 4.16 -1.46
C GLU A 154 -13.62 4.59 -0.02
N THR A 155 -12.43 4.28 0.48
CA THR A 155 -12.04 4.56 1.86
C THR A 155 -10.65 5.14 1.90
N TRP A 156 -10.53 6.30 2.55
CA TRP A 156 -9.27 6.96 2.86
C TRP A 156 -9.02 6.90 4.37
N LEU A 157 -7.86 6.40 4.77
CA LEU A 157 -7.47 6.19 6.16
C LEU A 157 -6.27 7.08 6.49
N HIS A 158 -6.35 7.79 7.60
CA HIS A 158 -5.29 8.69 8.08
C HIS A 158 -4.71 8.20 9.41
N SER A 159 -3.45 8.56 9.67
CA SER A 159 -2.70 8.12 10.85
C SER A 159 -3.33 8.55 12.19
N ASP A 160 -4.14 9.60 12.20
CA ASP A 160 -4.84 10.10 13.39
C ASP A 160 -6.16 9.38 13.68
N GLY A 161 -6.51 8.34 12.90
CA GLY A 161 -7.70 7.53 13.10
C GLY A 161 -8.94 8.00 12.32
N GLN A 162 -8.83 9.09 11.57
CA GLN A 162 -9.92 9.57 10.71
C GLN A 162 -10.03 8.73 9.43
N MET A 163 -11.26 8.36 9.10
CA MET A 163 -11.61 7.58 7.92
C MET A 163 -12.69 8.30 7.13
N PHE A 164 -12.46 8.49 5.83
CA PHE A 164 -13.40 9.13 4.93
C PHE A 164 -13.94 8.08 3.97
N LEU A 165 -15.25 7.86 4.01
CA LEU A 165 -15.92 6.78 3.29
C LEU A 165 -16.90 7.34 2.28
N THR A 166 -16.79 6.84 1.07
CA THR A 166 -17.74 7.09 -0.01
C THR A 166 -18.31 5.77 -0.48
N ALA A 167 -19.61 5.72 -0.73
CA ALA A 167 -20.26 4.53 -1.26
C ALA A 167 -21.26 4.90 -2.35
N ALA A 168 -21.35 4.08 -3.39
CA ALA A 168 -22.30 4.28 -4.48
C ALA A 168 -22.78 2.96 -5.08
N THR A 169 -24.03 2.88 -5.52
CA THR A 169 -24.60 1.70 -6.20
C THR A 169 -25.60 2.10 -7.29
N MET A 170 -25.77 1.20 -8.26
CA MET A 170 -26.75 1.28 -9.34
C MET A 170 -27.45 -0.06 -9.54
N PHE A 171 -28.75 0.02 -9.81
CA PHE A 171 -29.59 -1.14 -10.06
C PHE A 171 -29.93 -1.20 -11.54
N GLU A 172 -29.59 -2.33 -12.17
CA GLU A 172 -29.62 -2.48 -13.63
C GLU A 172 -30.55 -3.59 -14.10
N ASN A 173 -30.95 -4.50 -13.21
CA ASN A 173 -31.89 -5.58 -13.55
C ASN A 173 -33.34 -5.07 -13.53
N VAL A 174 -33.63 -4.16 -14.45
CA VAL A 174 -34.93 -3.50 -14.60
C VAL A 174 -36.08 -4.46 -14.88
N ALA A 175 -35.76 -5.63 -15.44
CA ALA A 175 -36.72 -6.67 -15.74
C ALA A 175 -37.13 -7.44 -14.48
N ALA A 176 -36.34 -7.40 -13.41
CA ALA A 176 -36.63 -8.06 -12.15
C ALA A 176 -37.29 -7.13 -11.11
N HIS A 177 -37.18 -5.79 -11.26
CA HIS A 177 -37.58 -4.85 -10.20
C HIS A 177 -38.65 -3.85 -10.60
N ALA A 178 -39.56 -3.57 -9.67
CA ALA A 178 -40.49 -2.45 -9.75
C ALA A 178 -39.94 -1.16 -9.10
N ALA A 179 -39.19 -1.28 -7.99
CA ALA A 179 -38.66 -0.15 -7.23
C ALA A 179 -37.56 -0.61 -6.23
N ILE A 180 -36.84 0.34 -5.64
CA ILE A 180 -36.07 0.13 -4.41
C ILE A 180 -36.95 0.57 -3.22
N SER A 181 -37.27 -0.37 -2.35
CA SER A 181 -38.08 -0.11 -1.15
C SER A 181 -37.25 0.35 0.04
N GLU A 182 -35.98 -0.06 0.11
CA GLU A 182 -35.06 0.31 1.20
C GLU A 182 -33.62 0.37 0.71
N ALA A 183 -32.86 1.36 1.19
CA ALA A 183 -31.43 1.51 0.97
C ALA A 183 -30.76 1.84 2.30
N ARG A 184 -29.85 0.97 2.76
CA ARG A 184 -29.20 1.12 4.05
C ARG A 184 -27.76 0.61 4.07
N LEU A 185 -27.05 1.01 5.10
CA LEU A 185 -25.75 0.49 5.50
C LEU A 185 -25.93 -0.08 6.91
N ASP A 186 -25.70 -1.37 7.03
CA ASP A 186 -25.73 -2.07 8.31
C ASP A 186 -24.30 -2.00 8.90
N ILE A 187 -24.19 -1.45 10.11
CA ILE A 187 -22.95 -1.42 10.89
C ILE A 187 -23.13 -2.38 12.06
N ASP A 188 -22.60 -3.59 11.91
CA ASP A 188 -22.65 -4.63 12.93
C ASP A 188 -21.55 -4.36 13.96
N ILE A 189 -21.93 -4.29 15.24
CA ILE A 189 -21.05 -3.98 16.37
C ILE A 189 -21.24 -5.09 17.41
N PRO A 190 -20.19 -5.84 17.79
CA PRO A 190 -20.32 -6.88 18.81
C PRO A 190 -20.86 -6.33 20.13
N GLU A 191 -21.67 -7.12 20.84
CA GLU A 191 -22.41 -6.71 22.05
C GLU A 191 -21.49 -6.08 23.11
N GLU A 192 -20.27 -6.59 23.25
CA GLU A 192 -19.25 -6.06 24.17
C GLU A 192 -18.77 -4.64 23.83
N TYR A 193 -18.89 -4.23 22.57
CA TYR A 193 -18.50 -2.90 22.09
C TYR A 193 -19.69 -1.94 21.98
N GLN A 194 -20.93 -2.42 21.87
CA GLN A 194 -22.11 -1.58 21.60
C GLN A 194 -22.32 -0.45 22.62
N ALA A 195 -22.54 0.77 22.12
CA ALA A 195 -22.97 1.89 22.94
C ALA A 195 -24.42 1.69 23.43
N LYS A 196 -24.63 1.75 24.76
CA LYS A 196 -25.96 1.51 25.36
C LYS A 196 -26.99 2.62 25.10
N ASN A 197 -26.52 3.83 24.78
CA ASN A 197 -27.34 5.00 24.50
C ASN A 197 -26.80 5.68 23.24
N VAL A 198 -27.19 5.18 22.07
CA VAL A 198 -26.96 5.89 20.80
C VAL A 198 -28.02 6.99 20.71
N GLU A 199 -27.66 8.23 21.07
CA GLU A 199 -28.54 9.38 20.84
C GLU A 199 -28.53 9.71 19.35
N VAL A 200 -29.68 9.52 18.70
CA VAL A 200 -29.87 9.89 17.30
C VAL A 200 -30.10 11.39 17.24
N THR A 201 -29.05 12.13 16.85
CA THR A 201 -29.16 13.56 16.54
C THR A 201 -29.85 13.75 15.19
N ASP A 202 -30.59 14.84 15.02
CA ASP A 202 -31.19 15.21 13.73
C ASP A 202 -30.10 15.30 12.64
N MET A 203 -30.13 14.35 11.71
CA MET A 203 -29.15 14.21 10.62
C MET A 203 -29.14 15.39 9.65
N THR A 204 -30.14 16.26 9.70
CA THR A 204 -30.17 17.48 8.89
C THR A 204 -29.32 18.60 9.50
N VAL A 205 -28.96 18.48 10.78
CA VAL A 205 -28.13 19.46 11.48
C VAL A 205 -26.67 19.21 11.17
N ALA A 206 -25.97 20.28 10.78
CA ALA A 206 -24.52 20.26 10.55
C ALA A 206 -23.75 19.93 11.84
N ASN A 207 -22.55 19.39 11.67
CA ASN A 207 -21.54 19.26 12.72
C ASN A 207 -21.95 18.39 13.91
N GLN A 208 -22.57 17.25 13.63
CA GLN A 208 -23.03 16.31 14.64
C GLN A 208 -22.17 15.04 14.63
N HIS A 209 -22.33 14.23 15.68
CA HIS A 209 -21.58 13.00 15.87
C HIS A 209 -22.35 12.01 16.74
N ILE A 210 -21.98 10.74 16.60
CA ILE A 210 -22.55 9.62 17.36
C ILE A 210 -21.42 8.66 17.72
N PHE A 211 -21.34 8.28 18.99
CA PHE A 211 -20.46 7.19 19.41
C PHE A 211 -21.13 5.86 19.10
N LEU A 212 -20.47 5.04 18.29
CA LEU A 212 -20.94 3.72 17.92
C LEU A 212 -20.60 2.70 19.01
N THR A 213 -19.46 2.88 19.67
CA THR A 213 -18.99 1.97 20.73
C THR A 213 -19.02 2.61 22.12
N SER A 214 -19.21 1.80 23.17
CA SER A 214 -19.33 2.29 24.55
C SER A 214 -18.03 2.86 25.11
N SER A 215 -18.11 3.98 25.84
CA SER A 215 -16.96 4.59 26.50
C SER A 215 -16.37 3.76 27.65
N ARG A 216 -17.10 2.74 28.14
CA ARG A 216 -16.63 1.83 29.20
C ARG A 216 -15.89 0.60 28.67
N ALA A 217 -16.03 0.27 27.39
CA ALA A 217 -15.17 -0.70 26.71
C ALA A 217 -13.74 -0.14 26.49
N ILE A 218 -13.54 1.16 26.77
CA ILE A 218 -12.29 1.92 26.66
C ILE A 218 -11.39 1.80 27.91
N GLN A 219 -11.33 0.62 28.55
CA GLN A 219 -10.17 0.29 29.39
C GLN A 219 -9.03 -0.20 28.48
N GLY A 220 -8.43 0.74 27.73
CA GLY A 220 -7.30 0.50 26.84
C GLY A 220 -7.63 0.23 25.37
N LYS A 221 -8.90 0.14 24.96
CA LYS A 221 -9.30 -0.05 23.55
C LYS A 221 -9.94 1.23 22.99
N SER A 222 -9.54 1.67 21.80
CA SER A 222 -10.07 2.88 21.15
C SER A 222 -11.55 2.72 20.77
N GLY A 223 -12.33 3.80 20.92
CA GLY A 223 -13.74 3.85 20.52
C GLY A 223 -13.95 4.29 19.06
N LEU A 224 -15.08 3.92 18.47
CA LEU A 224 -15.48 4.29 17.12
C LEU A 224 -16.60 5.35 17.17
N MET A 225 -16.41 6.42 16.41
CA MET A 225 -17.37 7.50 16.25
C MET A 225 -17.76 7.67 14.78
N LEU A 226 -19.05 7.90 14.52
CA LEU A 226 -19.59 8.41 13.26
C LEU A 226 -19.76 9.92 13.38
N TYR A 227 -19.33 10.70 12.39
CA TYR A 227 -19.51 12.14 12.41
C TYR A 227 -19.71 12.73 11.01
N TRP A 228 -20.30 13.92 10.96
CA TRP A 228 -20.51 14.65 9.72
C TRP A 228 -20.43 16.16 9.91
N LYS A 229 -19.87 16.82 8.89
CA LYS A 229 -19.60 18.26 8.88
C LYS A 229 -20.78 19.04 8.28
N SER A 230 -21.07 18.83 6.99
CA SER A 230 -22.29 19.37 6.38
C SER A 230 -23.48 18.54 6.87
N GLY A 231 -24.60 19.20 7.21
CA GLY A 231 -25.77 18.55 7.83
C GLY A 231 -26.21 17.27 7.13
N LYS A 232 -27.00 17.38 6.07
CA LYS A 232 -27.49 16.24 5.27
C LYS A 232 -26.40 15.35 4.63
N MET A 233 -25.12 15.46 5.02
CA MET A 233 -23.97 14.81 4.40
C MET A 233 -23.95 15.06 2.90
N GLU A 234 -24.32 16.29 2.52
CA GLU A 234 -24.31 16.73 1.14
C GLU A 234 -22.87 16.91 0.69
N HIS A 235 -22.54 16.22 -0.40
CA HIS A 235 -21.25 16.28 -1.05
C HIS A 235 -21.12 17.55 -1.90
N ASN A 236 -20.17 18.44 -1.56
CA ASN A 236 -20.05 19.75 -2.20
C ASN A 236 -18.62 20.09 -2.70
N THR A 237 -17.99 19.20 -3.46
CA THR A 237 -16.63 19.44 -3.99
C THR A 237 -16.56 19.72 -5.50
N TYR A 238 -17.64 20.22 -6.15
CA TYR A 238 -17.53 20.49 -7.59
C TYR A 238 -16.58 21.64 -7.81
N ILE A 239 -15.70 21.45 -8.76
CA ILE A 239 -14.79 22.49 -9.18
C ILE A 239 -15.17 22.88 -10.60
N TYR A 240 -15.83 24.03 -10.74
CA TYR A 240 -16.16 24.56 -12.05
C TYR A 240 -14.87 25.02 -12.77
N ARG A 241 -14.74 24.65 -14.05
CA ARG A 241 -13.57 25.03 -14.87
C ARG A 241 -13.51 26.53 -15.17
N SER A 242 -14.68 27.16 -15.24
CA SER A 242 -14.83 28.61 -15.33
C SER A 242 -14.12 29.32 -14.16
N SER A 243 -14.11 28.70 -12.97
CA SER A 243 -13.39 29.19 -11.79
C SER A 243 -11.87 29.27 -11.97
N PHE A 244 -11.31 28.68 -13.04
CA PHE A 244 -9.89 28.75 -13.39
C PHE A 244 -9.59 29.58 -14.64
N GLY A 245 -10.56 30.32 -15.19
CA GLY A 245 -10.36 31.17 -16.37
C GLY A 245 -10.14 30.41 -17.69
N LEU A 246 -10.35 29.08 -17.72
CA LEU A 246 -10.15 28.22 -18.90
C LEU A 246 -11.47 27.99 -19.66
N LYS A 247 -12.06 29.05 -20.19
CA LYS A 247 -13.34 29.01 -20.92
C LYS A 247 -13.19 28.22 -22.24
N GLY A 248 -13.99 27.17 -22.43
CA GLY A 248 -14.02 26.36 -23.66
C GLY A 248 -13.00 25.21 -23.75
N ALA A 249 -12.21 24.95 -22.70
CA ALA A 249 -11.29 23.81 -22.66
C ALA A 249 -12.05 22.48 -22.43
N PRO A 250 -11.71 21.38 -23.15
CA PRO A 250 -12.36 20.07 -22.97
C PRO A 250 -12.22 19.56 -21.53
N SER A 251 -13.30 19.02 -20.96
CA SER A 251 -13.68 18.89 -19.54
C SER A 251 -12.74 18.17 -18.56
N TYR A 252 -11.54 17.76 -18.95
CA TYR A 252 -10.72 16.82 -18.17
C TYR A 252 -9.34 17.40 -17.75
N PHE A 253 -9.07 17.52 -16.45
CA PHE A 253 -7.74 17.85 -15.89
C PHE A 253 -7.44 16.96 -14.67
N ARG A 254 -8.44 16.83 -13.79
CA ARG A 254 -8.83 15.56 -13.17
C ARG A 254 -10.29 15.37 -13.54
N TRP A 255 -10.72 14.13 -13.73
CA TRP A 255 -12.15 13.85 -13.90
C TRP A 255 -12.90 14.32 -12.63
N PRO A 256 -14.18 14.73 -12.73
CA PRO A 256 -14.97 15.10 -11.56
C PRO A 256 -14.86 14.01 -10.49
N ASP A 257 -14.96 14.36 -9.21
CA ASP A 257 -14.89 13.32 -8.18
C ASP A 257 -15.93 12.22 -8.45
N TYR A 258 -15.56 10.96 -8.15
CA TYR A 258 -16.37 9.82 -8.54
C TYR A 258 -17.81 9.94 -8.03
N PHE A 259 -18.02 10.46 -6.83
CA PHE A 259 -19.34 10.60 -6.23
C PHE A 259 -20.37 11.29 -7.13
N ARG A 260 -19.91 12.21 -7.98
CA ARG A 260 -20.73 12.91 -8.98
C ARG A 260 -20.79 12.23 -10.34
N GLN A 261 -19.88 11.30 -10.63
CA GLN A 261 -19.91 10.47 -11.83
C GLN A 261 -20.78 9.23 -11.62
N ALA A 262 -20.70 8.67 -10.42
CA ALA A 262 -21.35 7.46 -9.98
C ALA A 262 -22.84 7.60 -10.15
N TYR A 263 -23.37 6.87 -11.13
CA TYR A 263 -24.78 6.49 -11.14
C TYR A 263 -25.74 7.68 -11.05
N THR A 264 -25.35 8.87 -11.53
CA THR A 264 -26.20 10.05 -11.37
C THR A 264 -27.38 10.00 -12.34
N GLN A 265 -28.58 10.13 -11.79
CA GLN A 265 -29.77 10.40 -12.61
C GLN A 265 -29.72 11.84 -13.14
N ARG A 266 -30.24 12.05 -14.35
CA ARG A 266 -30.38 13.38 -14.94
C ARG A 266 -31.29 14.23 -14.03
N THR A 267 -30.75 15.30 -13.44
CA THR A 267 -31.56 16.27 -12.70
C THR A 267 -32.44 17.04 -13.68
N LEU A 268 -33.76 17.05 -13.45
CA LEU A 268 -34.72 17.87 -14.19
C LEU A 268 -35.34 18.91 -13.25
N PRO A 269 -35.32 20.22 -13.58
CA PRO A 269 -34.66 20.81 -14.76
C PRO A 269 -33.13 20.71 -14.68
N ASP A 270 -32.46 20.81 -15.83
CA ASP A 270 -30.99 20.82 -15.90
C ASP A 270 -30.42 21.88 -14.95
N TYR A 271 -29.31 21.55 -14.27
CA TYR A 271 -28.63 22.48 -13.36
C TYR A 271 -28.19 23.73 -14.12
N ILE A 272 -28.45 24.89 -13.53
CA ILE A 272 -27.97 26.19 -14.02
C ILE A 272 -26.90 26.64 -13.04
N ASP A 273 -25.65 26.78 -13.50
CA ASP A 273 -24.55 27.25 -12.65
C ASP A 273 -24.73 28.71 -12.22
N ALA A 274 -23.84 29.19 -11.34
CA ALA A 274 -23.88 30.57 -10.83
C ALA A 274 -23.75 31.61 -11.96
N GLU A 275 -23.20 31.19 -13.10
CA GLU A 275 -23.00 31.98 -14.31
C GLU A 275 -24.16 31.87 -15.32
N GLY A 276 -25.19 31.05 -15.03
CA GLY A 276 -26.37 30.91 -15.87
C GLY A 276 -26.27 29.86 -16.98
N GLU A 277 -25.20 29.06 -17.04
CA GLU A 277 -25.05 27.99 -18.02
C GLU A 277 -25.80 26.72 -17.60
N ARG A 278 -26.56 26.16 -18.54
CA ARG A 278 -27.26 24.88 -18.35
C ARG A 278 -26.26 23.74 -18.55
N ALA A 279 -25.93 23.03 -17.48
CA ALA A 279 -25.15 21.81 -17.56
C ALA A 279 -26.11 20.59 -17.62
N PRO A 280 -26.16 19.83 -18.73
CA PRO A 280 -27.00 18.63 -18.84
C PRO A 280 -26.50 17.45 -17.98
N TRP A 281 -25.34 17.57 -17.35
CA TRP A 281 -24.69 16.51 -16.58
C TRP A 281 -23.56 17.06 -15.68
N PRO A 282 -23.52 16.74 -14.37
CA PRO A 282 -24.67 16.76 -13.46
C PRO A 282 -24.33 17.56 -12.18
N PRO A 283 -25.28 17.67 -11.23
CA PRO A 283 -24.90 17.04 -9.98
C PRO A 283 -26.02 16.13 -9.50
N GLY A 284 -25.78 14.82 -9.56
CA GLY A 284 -26.50 13.92 -8.67
C GLY A 284 -26.28 14.44 -7.25
N ARG A 285 -27.36 14.78 -6.55
CA ARG A 285 -27.25 15.05 -5.12
C ARG A 285 -26.96 13.71 -4.46
N GLY A 286 -25.89 13.64 -3.66
CA GLY A 286 -25.73 12.51 -2.75
C GLY A 286 -27.02 12.28 -2.00
N ALA A 287 -27.41 11.02 -1.83
CA ALA A 287 -28.52 10.68 -0.96
C ALA A 287 -28.13 11.15 0.45
N TYR A 288 -28.92 12.06 1.01
CA TYR A 288 -28.76 12.44 2.41
C TYR A 288 -29.21 11.28 3.29
N MET A 289 -28.54 11.02 4.40
CA MET A 289 -29.03 10.01 5.33
C MET A 289 -30.34 10.50 5.96
N ALA A 290 -31.39 9.70 5.85
CA ALA A 290 -32.71 10.04 6.39
C ALA A 290 -32.81 9.70 7.87
N GLU A 291 -32.23 8.56 8.28
CA GLU A 291 -32.45 8.01 9.61
C GLU A 291 -31.27 7.14 10.05
N ILE A 292 -30.97 7.15 11.36
CA ILE A 292 -30.11 6.15 12.00
C ILE A 292 -30.97 5.39 13.01
N LYS A 293 -31.00 4.06 12.91
CA LYS A 293 -31.71 3.19 13.86
C LYS A 293 -30.73 2.30 14.61
N PRO A 294 -30.67 2.39 15.94
CA PRO A 294 -30.07 1.35 16.75
C PRO A 294 -30.79 0.01 16.52
N THR A 295 -30.05 -1.09 16.48
CA THR A 295 -30.56 -2.46 16.41
C THR A 295 -29.92 -3.32 17.50
N THR A 296 -30.34 -4.58 17.61
CA THR A 296 -29.68 -5.56 18.48
C THR A 296 -28.27 -5.92 18.03
N GLU A 297 -27.96 -5.71 16.76
CA GLU A 297 -26.69 -6.09 16.13
C GLU A 297 -25.73 -4.89 15.98
N GLY A 298 -26.22 -3.65 16.15
CA GLY A 298 -25.42 -2.43 15.98
C GLY A 298 -26.28 -1.24 15.57
N ILE A 299 -26.00 -0.64 14.42
CA ILE A 299 -26.81 0.46 13.86
C ILE A 299 -27.13 0.26 12.38
N ARG A 300 -28.25 0.81 11.95
CA ARG A 300 -28.63 0.94 10.53
C ARG A 300 -28.66 2.39 10.13
N MET A 301 -27.87 2.74 9.14
CA MET A 301 -27.91 4.03 8.47
C MET A 301 -28.85 3.89 7.27
N ILE A 302 -29.95 4.65 7.23
CA ILE A 302 -31.02 4.50 6.25
C ILE A 302 -31.09 5.76 5.40
N TRP A 303 -31.16 5.57 4.09
CA TRP A 303 -31.30 6.64 3.13
C TRP A 303 -32.73 6.69 2.58
N PRO A 304 -33.21 7.89 2.21
CA PRO A 304 -34.46 8.03 1.52
C PRO A 304 -34.28 7.39 0.15
N THR A 305 -34.98 6.30 -0.10
CA THR A 305 -35.29 5.92 -1.47
C THR A 305 -36.20 7.03 -1.99
N ALA A 306 -35.90 7.64 -3.14
CA ALA A 306 -36.82 8.60 -3.73
C ALA A 306 -38.09 7.84 -4.14
N VAL A 307 -39.01 7.74 -3.19
CA VAL A 307 -40.28 7.03 -3.27
C VAL A 307 -41.08 7.65 -4.43
N ASN A 308 -41.29 6.87 -5.50
CA ASN A 308 -42.26 7.07 -6.60
C ASN A 308 -41.79 7.53 -7.98
N GLU A 309 -40.50 7.71 -8.28
CA GLU A 309 -40.11 7.71 -9.69
C GLU A 309 -40.08 6.25 -10.17
N LYS A 310 -41.05 5.87 -11.03
CA LYS A 310 -41.08 4.60 -11.76
C LYS A 310 -39.95 4.51 -12.79
N ASN A 311 -38.73 4.85 -12.39
CA ASN A 311 -37.58 4.87 -13.27
C ASN A 311 -36.77 3.57 -13.10
N PRO A 312 -36.44 2.88 -14.20
CA PRO A 312 -35.80 1.56 -14.16
C PRO A 312 -34.43 1.55 -13.47
N THR A 313 -33.72 2.68 -13.43
CA THR A 313 -32.32 2.79 -13.00
C THR A 313 -32.21 3.66 -11.75
N ALA A 314 -32.62 3.12 -10.61
CA ALA A 314 -32.38 3.77 -9.33
C ALA A 314 -30.90 3.68 -8.95
N SER A 315 -30.42 4.71 -8.24
CA SER A 315 -29.04 4.81 -7.80
C SER A 315 -28.96 5.36 -6.38
N PHE A 316 -27.85 5.03 -5.71
CA PHE A 316 -27.58 5.40 -4.33
C PHE A 316 -26.15 5.91 -4.26
N ASN A 317 -25.93 7.09 -3.69
CA ASN A 317 -24.59 7.61 -3.43
C ASN A 317 -24.59 8.23 -2.03
N THR A 318 -23.65 7.86 -1.16
CA THR A 318 -23.47 8.50 0.14
C THR A 318 -22.01 8.70 0.55
N LEU A 319 -21.79 9.66 1.45
CA LEU A 319 -20.51 9.96 2.08
C LEU A 319 -20.73 10.08 3.59
N PHE A 320 -19.83 9.50 4.37
CA PHE A 320 -19.80 9.61 5.82
C PHE A 320 -18.38 9.42 6.34
N ARG A 321 -18.17 9.67 7.63
CA ARG A 321 -16.84 9.62 8.24
C ARG A 321 -16.85 8.83 9.52
N LEU A 322 -15.79 8.08 9.73
CA LEU A 322 -15.54 7.41 10.99
C LEU A 322 -14.27 7.98 11.62
N ALA A 323 -14.19 7.94 12.94
CA ALA A 323 -12.97 8.27 13.65
C ALA A 323 -12.75 7.30 14.81
N ILE A 324 -11.50 6.84 14.92
CA ILE A 324 -11.01 6.13 16.10
C ILE A 324 -10.61 7.16 17.15
N VAL A 325 -11.28 7.15 18.30
CA VAL A 325 -11.15 8.15 19.36
C VAL A 325 -10.93 7.46 20.71
N GLU A 326 -10.00 8.00 21.49
CA GLU A 326 -9.68 7.46 22.82
C GLU A 326 -10.77 7.79 23.83
N ASP A 327 -11.36 8.98 23.74
CA ASP A 327 -12.43 9.40 24.64
C ASP A 327 -13.36 10.45 23.99
N GLN A 328 -14.36 10.88 24.77
CA GLN A 328 -15.35 11.86 24.32
C GLN A 328 -14.78 13.28 24.15
N GLU A 329 -13.73 13.66 24.86
CA GLU A 329 -13.14 15.00 24.74
C GLU A 329 -12.26 15.11 23.49
N VAL A 330 -11.47 14.07 23.18
CA VAL A 330 -10.72 13.96 21.92
C VAL A 330 -11.69 14.01 20.74
N ALA A 331 -12.79 13.27 20.81
CA ALA A 331 -13.83 13.28 19.79
C ALA A 331 -14.41 14.68 19.56
N LYS A 332 -14.77 15.42 20.63
CA LYS A 332 -15.22 16.82 20.52
C LYS A 332 -14.17 17.71 19.86
N GLY A 333 -12.88 17.51 20.19
CA GLY A 333 -11.77 18.24 19.57
C GLY A 333 -11.68 17.99 18.06
N VAL A 334 -11.78 16.72 17.63
CA VAL A 334 -11.80 16.34 16.20
C VAL A 334 -12.97 16.99 15.47
N ILE A 335 -14.16 16.96 16.07
CA ILE A 335 -15.36 17.56 15.47
C ILE A 335 -15.23 19.07 15.39
N ALA A 336 -14.82 19.73 16.48
CA ALA A 336 -14.61 21.17 16.51
C ALA A 336 -13.57 21.61 15.47
N ALA A 337 -12.54 20.79 15.24
CA ALA A 337 -11.54 21.07 14.23
C ALA A 337 -12.11 21.08 12.81
N GLU A 338 -13.01 20.14 12.52
CA GLU A 338 -13.69 19.97 11.24
C GLU A 338 -14.84 20.98 11.00
N GLN A 339 -15.39 21.57 12.06
CA GLN A 339 -16.48 22.56 12.00
C GLN A 339 -16.08 23.83 11.25
N GLU A 340 -14.84 24.30 11.46
CA GLU A 340 -14.38 25.58 10.92
C GLU A 340 -13.25 25.37 9.91
N LEU A 341 -13.61 25.32 8.62
CA LEU A 341 -12.61 25.23 7.56
C LEU A 341 -11.54 26.32 7.68
N VAL A 342 -10.29 25.87 7.63
CA VAL A 342 -9.09 26.70 7.75
C VAL A 342 -9.02 27.64 6.57
N GLN A 343 -8.91 28.93 6.88
CA GLN A 343 -8.76 29.98 5.89
C GLN A 343 -7.28 30.14 5.56
N MET A 344 -6.91 29.77 4.34
CA MET A 344 -5.54 29.88 3.84
C MET A 344 -5.46 30.83 2.67
N SER A 345 -4.26 31.38 2.43
CA SER A 345 -3.96 32.11 1.20
C SER A 345 -2.82 31.42 0.47
N VAL A 346 -2.91 31.40 -0.86
CA VAL A 346 -1.99 30.63 -1.72
C VAL A 346 -1.35 31.56 -2.74
N THR A 347 -0.04 31.43 -2.93
CA THR A 347 0.70 31.98 -4.06
C THR A 347 1.42 30.84 -4.81
N GLY A 348 1.66 30.99 -6.11
CA GLY A 348 2.21 29.91 -6.96
C GLY A 348 1.23 28.77 -7.29
N GLY A 349 0.02 28.83 -6.74
CA GLY A 349 -1.07 27.89 -7.01
C GLY A 349 -2.43 28.53 -6.78
N VAL A 350 -3.48 27.71 -6.96
CA VAL A 350 -4.88 28.07 -6.73
C VAL A 350 -5.52 27.05 -5.80
N ILE A 351 -6.39 27.53 -4.92
CA ILE A 351 -7.22 26.67 -4.08
C ILE A 351 -8.12 25.86 -5.02
N HIS A 352 -8.04 24.54 -4.94
CA HIS A 352 -8.70 23.59 -5.84
C HIS A 352 -9.71 22.76 -5.05
N GLY A 353 -11.00 23.06 -5.17
CA GLY A 353 -12.07 22.42 -4.39
C GLY A 353 -13.29 23.33 -4.29
N GLY A 354 -14.28 22.94 -3.49
CA GLY A 354 -15.41 23.82 -3.13
C GLY A 354 -14.95 25.07 -2.36
N ASP A 355 -15.88 25.83 -1.77
CA ASP A 355 -15.53 27.02 -0.99
C ASP A 355 -14.43 26.72 0.04
N LYS A 356 -13.22 27.28 -0.18
CA LYS A 356 -11.98 27.10 0.63
C LYS A 356 -11.12 25.86 0.35
N GLY A 357 -11.42 25.07 -0.69
CA GLY A 357 -10.54 24.00 -1.20
C GLY A 357 -10.51 22.69 -0.43
N TYR A 358 -11.42 22.48 0.53
CA TYR A 358 -11.47 21.24 1.29
C TYR A 358 -12.23 20.15 0.51
N ASN A 359 -11.61 18.99 0.34
CA ASN A 359 -12.19 17.79 -0.26
C ASN A 359 -12.74 16.88 0.85
N ASP A 360 -14.08 16.84 0.96
CA ASP A 360 -14.77 16.05 1.98
C ASP A 360 -14.66 14.53 1.76
N GLN A 361 -14.26 14.04 0.58
CA GLN A 361 -14.04 12.61 0.28
C GLN A 361 -12.71 12.10 0.79
N GLU A 362 -11.69 12.96 0.78
CA GLU A 362 -10.31 12.58 1.11
C GLU A 362 -9.86 13.13 2.46
N GLY A 363 -10.54 14.15 2.99
CA GLY A 363 -10.19 14.81 4.24
C GLY A 363 -9.00 15.76 4.14
N CYS A 364 -8.78 16.35 2.96
CA CYS A 364 -7.63 17.21 2.68
C CYS A 364 -8.02 18.51 1.97
N TYR A 365 -7.22 19.55 2.15
CA TYR A 365 -7.25 20.76 1.34
C TYR A 365 -6.46 20.53 0.06
N GLU A 366 -7.11 20.65 -1.09
CA GLU A 366 -6.49 20.44 -2.38
C GLU A 366 -6.08 21.78 -3.00
N ILE A 367 -4.83 21.88 -3.40
CA ILE A 367 -4.22 23.08 -3.99
C ILE A 367 -3.62 22.67 -5.33
N ARG A 368 -3.94 23.41 -6.39
CA ARG A 368 -3.38 23.16 -7.71
C ARG A 368 -2.23 24.12 -7.99
N LYS A 369 -1.07 23.59 -8.36
CA LYS A 369 0.05 24.40 -8.86
C LYS A 369 -0.34 25.08 -10.17
N SER A 370 -0.05 26.37 -10.31
CA SER A 370 -0.50 27.20 -11.46
C SER A 370 0.63 27.84 -12.26
N GLY A 371 1.86 27.40 -12.07
CA GLY A 371 3.05 27.90 -12.77
C GLY A 371 4.33 27.24 -12.28
N GLU A 372 5.47 27.84 -12.59
CA GLU A 372 6.80 27.35 -12.18
C GLU A 372 7.23 27.82 -10.78
N GLN A 373 6.59 28.88 -10.25
CA GLN A 373 6.91 29.40 -8.93
C GLN A 373 6.57 28.38 -7.84
N PRO A 374 7.34 28.34 -6.73
CA PRO A 374 6.99 27.55 -5.56
C PRO A 374 5.57 27.85 -5.07
N VAL A 375 4.85 26.80 -4.65
CA VAL A 375 3.55 26.96 -4.02
C VAL A 375 3.78 27.36 -2.56
N GLN A 376 3.30 28.53 -2.16
CA GLN A 376 3.34 28.96 -0.77
C GLN A 376 1.92 29.08 -0.22
N ILE A 377 1.68 28.45 0.93
CA ILE A 377 0.38 28.44 1.61
C ILE A 377 0.59 29.08 2.98
N LYS A 378 -0.05 30.23 3.19
CA LYS A 378 -0.07 30.87 4.52
C LYS A 378 -1.19 30.24 5.34
N LEU A 379 -0.78 29.57 6.40
CA LEU A 379 -1.65 28.91 7.36
C LEU A 379 -1.88 29.85 8.55
N PRO A 380 -3.13 29.96 9.04
CA PRO A 380 -3.42 30.84 10.16
C PRO A 380 -2.88 30.28 11.48
N ALA A 381 -2.79 31.15 12.48
CA ALA A 381 -2.63 30.71 13.86
C ALA A 381 -3.84 29.88 14.30
N ASP A 382 -3.58 28.90 15.14
CA ASP A 382 -4.57 27.94 15.61
C ASP A 382 -4.33 27.58 17.08
N PRO A 383 -5.09 28.15 18.02
CA PRO A 383 -4.91 27.88 19.45
C PRO A 383 -5.27 26.44 19.84
N HIS A 384 -5.93 25.69 18.95
CA HIS A 384 -6.30 24.29 19.17
C HIS A 384 -5.32 23.31 18.51
N ALA A 385 -4.27 23.83 17.86
CA ALA A 385 -3.26 23.06 17.16
C ALA A 385 -3.83 21.98 16.23
N ARG A 386 -4.87 22.36 15.48
CA ARG A 386 -5.57 21.45 14.56
C ARG A 386 -4.62 20.87 13.52
N THR A 387 -4.91 19.64 13.12
CA THR A 387 -4.21 18.96 12.03
C THR A 387 -4.90 19.28 10.70
N VAL A 388 -4.14 19.77 9.73
CA VAL A 388 -4.60 19.96 8.34
C VAL A 388 -3.80 19.09 7.40
N ARG A 389 -4.44 18.62 6.34
CA ARG A 389 -3.81 17.81 5.30
C ARG A 389 -3.84 18.59 4.00
N ILE A 390 -2.68 18.82 3.40
CA ILE A 390 -2.55 19.62 2.18
C ILE A 390 -2.11 18.71 1.05
N LYS A 391 -2.96 18.59 0.04
CA LYS A 391 -2.69 17.85 -1.19
C LYS A 391 -2.41 18.86 -2.32
N VAL A 392 -1.15 18.99 -2.72
CA VAL A 392 -0.78 19.82 -3.86
C VAL A 392 -0.80 18.95 -5.12
N ILE A 393 -1.51 19.38 -6.15
CA ILE A 393 -1.71 18.65 -7.40
C ILE A 393 -1.22 19.45 -8.61
N GLY A 394 -1.05 18.78 -9.73
CA GLY A 394 -0.55 19.40 -10.97
C GLY A 394 0.96 19.63 -10.94
N LEU A 395 1.67 18.76 -10.21
CA LEU A 395 3.11 18.65 -10.30
C LEU A 395 3.51 18.15 -11.70
N SER A 396 4.67 18.56 -12.17
CA SER A 396 5.16 18.34 -13.54
C SER A 396 6.65 18.02 -13.61
N GLY A 397 7.37 18.24 -12.52
CA GLY A 397 8.76 17.91 -12.34
C GLY A 397 8.96 16.42 -12.15
N HIS A 398 10.13 15.95 -12.57
CA HIS A 398 10.55 14.55 -12.44
C HIS A 398 11.76 14.38 -11.51
N GLY A 399 12.29 15.48 -10.99
CA GLY A 399 13.29 15.51 -9.91
C GLY A 399 12.65 15.41 -8.53
N ALA A 400 13.13 16.20 -7.59
CA ALA A 400 12.67 16.19 -6.20
C ALA A 400 11.46 17.10 -5.96
N VAL A 401 10.61 16.72 -5.00
CA VAL A 401 9.57 17.59 -4.44
C VAL A 401 9.97 17.93 -3.01
N VAL A 402 10.38 19.17 -2.77
CA VAL A 402 10.82 19.65 -1.47
C VAL A 402 9.67 20.39 -0.79
N THR A 403 9.36 19.99 0.45
CA THR A 403 8.34 20.66 1.26
C THR A 403 8.92 21.20 2.57
N THR A 404 8.49 22.40 2.96
CA THR A 404 8.93 23.06 4.19
C THR A 404 7.78 23.73 4.91
N LEU A 405 7.88 23.82 6.24
CA LEU A 405 7.02 24.64 7.10
C LEU A 405 7.93 25.62 7.86
N GLY A 406 8.00 26.86 7.38
CA GLY A 406 9.08 27.78 7.75
C GLY A 406 10.44 27.20 7.33
N GLU A 407 11.32 26.95 8.30
CA GLU A 407 12.64 26.37 8.07
C GLU A 407 12.68 24.84 8.21
N THR A 408 11.58 24.22 8.66
CA THR A 408 11.52 22.77 8.91
C THR A 408 11.16 22.03 7.64
N LYS A 409 11.98 21.07 7.20
CA LYS A 409 11.64 20.17 6.10
C LYS A 409 10.56 19.18 6.54
N LEU A 410 9.55 18.98 5.70
CA LEU A 410 8.54 17.95 5.86
C LEU A 410 8.74 16.90 4.76
N LEU A 411 8.43 15.64 5.07
CA LEU A 411 8.54 14.54 4.13
C LEU A 411 7.19 14.37 3.41
N PRO A 412 7.09 14.67 2.10
CA PRO A 412 5.83 14.50 1.39
C PRO A 412 5.61 13.03 0.99
N GLN A 413 4.34 12.61 1.04
CA GLN A 413 3.87 11.43 0.31
C GLN A 413 3.60 11.82 -1.15
N LEU A 414 4.28 11.16 -2.08
CA LEU A 414 4.16 11.44 -3.51
C LEU A 414 3.38 10.34 -4.22
N SER A 415 2.41 10.75 -5.03
CA SER A 415 1.58 9.83 -5.82
C SER A 415 1.35 10.34 -7.23
N THR A 416 0.96 9.42 -8.12
CA THR A 416 0.61 9.74 -9.50
C THR A 416 -0.47 8.81 -10.02
N ASP A 417 -1.29 9.33 -10.92
CA ASP A 417 -2.19 8.53 -11.74
C ASP A 417 -1.58 8.16 -13.10
N GLY A 418 -0.33 8.54 -13.38
CA GLY A 418 0.35 8.30 -14.66
C GLY A 418 -0.26 9.08 -15.84
N GLY A 419 -1.05 10.13 -15.56
CA GLY A 419 -1.85 10.83 -16.58
C GLY A 419 -3.08 10.04 -17.03
N ILE A 420 -3.39 8.92 -16.36
CA ILE A 420 -4.53 8.07 -16.68
C ILE A 420 -5.74 8.55 -15.88
N ALA A 421 -6.84 8.79 -16.60
CA ALA A 421 -8.10 9.18 -15.99
C ALA A 421 -8.52 8.22 -14.85
N ASP A 422 -8.92 8.79 -13.73
CA ASP A 422 -9.60 8.04 -12.68
C ASP A 422 -11.10 7.99 -12.89
N ASP A 423 -11.48 7.11 -13.81
CA ASP A 423 -12.87 6.75 -14.08
C ASP A 423 -13.08 5.26 -13.73
N PRO A 424 -13.61 4.94 -12.53
CA PRO A 424 -13.91 3.57 -12.15
C PRO A 424 -15.09 2.95 -12.93
N LEU A 425 -15.86 3.76 -13.68
CA LEU A 425 -16.93 3.28 -14.55
C LEU A 425 -16.40 2.93 -15.95
N ALA A 426 -15.23 3.45 -16.32
CA ALA A 426 -14.54 3.07 -17.55
C ALA A 426 -13.65 1.84 -17.32
N PRO A 427 -13.64 0.86 -18.25
CA PRO A 427 -12.78 -0.31 -18.17
C PRO A 427 -11.34 0.02 -18.59
N ILE A 428 -10.72 1.03 -17.97
CA ILE A 428 -9.32 1.39 -18.22
C ILE A 428 -8.44 0.31 -17.62
N ARG A 429 -7.55 -0.26 -18.44
CA ARG A 429 -6.65 -1.37 -18.07
C ARG A 429 -5.17 -0.97 -18.10
N ASP A 430 -4.88 0.24 -18.54
CA ASP A 430 -3.51 0.76 -18.58
C ASP A 430 -3.01 0.96 -17.14
N GLN A 431 -1.76 0.60 -16.91
CA GLN A 431 -1.13 0.79 -15.61
C GLN A 431 -0.64 2.24 -15.49
N PRO A 432 -0.86 2.89 -14.33
CA PRO A 432 -0.28 4.20 -14.07
C PRO A 432 1.25 4.10 -14.09
N GLU A 433 1.90 4.94 -14.89
CA GLU A 433 3.36 5.10 -14.85
C GLU A 433 3.70 6.57 -15.07
N GLY A 434 4.34 7.19 -14.09
CA GLY A 434 4.85 8.55 -14.21
C GLY A 434 5.52 9.10 -12.96
N PRO A 435 6.18 10.27 -13.08
CA PRO A 435 6.61 11.05 -11.93
C PRO A 435 5.41 11.53 -11.10
N ALA A 436 5.67 12.07 -9.91
CA ALA A 436 4.62 12.56 -9.03
C ALA A 436 3.80 13.64 -9.73
N ASN A 437 2.48 13.50 -9.70
CA ASN A 437 1.55 14.56 -10.10
C ASN A 437 0.81 15.17 -8.89
N ALA A 438 1.01 14.58 -7.71
CA ALA A 438 0.48 15.02 -6.45
C ALA A 438 1.48 14.80 -5.30
N ALA A 439 1.42 15.68 -4.30
CA ALA A 439 2.11 15.57 -3.04
C ALA A 439 1.14 15.83 -1.89
N LEU A 440 1.17 14.99 -0.86
CA LEU A 440 0.39 15.15 0.35
C LEU A 440 1.33 15.38 1.54
N VAL A 441 0.97 16.33 2.41
CA VAL A 441 1.66 16.59 3.68
C VAL A 441 0.63 16.85 4.77
N THR A 442 0.83 16.25 5.94
CA THR A 442 0.04 16.57 7.14
C THR A 442 0.77 17.58 8.01
N ILE A 443 0.05 18.62 8.44
CA ILE A 443 0.59 19.75 9.20
C ILE A 443 -0.23 19.95 10.47
N LYS A 444 0.46 19.97 11.61
CA LYS A 444 -0.13 20.46 12.86
C LYS A 444 0.03 21.97 12.94
N LEU A 445 -1.07 22.70 13.00
CA LEU A 445 -1.08 24.15 13.07
C LEU A 445 -0.52 24.63 14.42
N GLY A 446 0.23 25.72 14.40
CA GLY A 446 0.78 26.36 15.60
C GLY A 446 -0.08 27.51 16.13
N ASP A 447 0.30 28.06 17.27
CA ASP A 447 -0.29 29.27 17.87
C ASP A 447 0.03 30.57 17.11
N MET A 448 0.94 30.50 16.15
CA MET A 448 1.36 31.58 15.27
C MET A 448 1.11 31.20 13.80
N PRO A 449 0.89 32.18 12.90
CA PRO A 449 0.77 31.89 11.48
C PRO A 449 2.04 31.24 10.93
N GLN A 450 1.86 30.24 10.06
CA GLN A 450 2.95 29.47 9.45
C GLN A 450 2.89 29.58 7.93
N VAL A 451 4.02 29.32 7.26
CA VAL A 451 4.08 29.27 5.80
C VAL A 451 4.56 27.89 5.39
N PHE A 452 3.69 27.15 4.74
CA PHE A 452 4.06 25.92 4.04
C PHE A 452 4.53 26.27 2.63
N THR A 453 5.66 25.71 2.20
CA THR A 453 6.18 25.87 0.84
C THR A 453 6.42 24.52 0.21
N LEU A 454 5.99 24.36 -1.04
CA LEU A 454 6.32 23.22 -1.89
C LEU A 454 7.04 23.72 -3.16
N GLN A 455 8.14 23.05 -3.51
CA GLN A 455 8.94 23.36 -4.69
C GLN A 455 9.36 22.08 -5.41
N GLU A 456 9.41 22.14 -6.74
CA GLU A 456 9.98 21.09 -7.59
C GLU A 456 11.42 21.51 -7.96
N GLU A 457 12.38 20.63 -7.74
CA GLU A 457 13.81 20.90 -7.92
C GLU A 457 14.50 19.73 -8.62
N ASP A 458 15.74 19.92 -9.08
CA ASP A 458 16.57 18.79 -9.53
C ASP A 458 16.82 17.82 -8.37
N GLY A 459 16.90 16.52 -8.67
CA GLY A 459 17.09 15.50 -7.65
C GLY A 459 16.38 14.20 -7.98
N ILE A 460 15.76 13.59 -6.97
CA ILE A 460 15.15 12.27 -7.04
C ILE A 460 13.87 12.22 -6.22
N GLN A 461 12.95 11.34 -6.63
CA GLN A 461 11.67 11.11 -5.96
C GLN A 461 11.25 9.65 -6.03
N LEU A 462 10.66 9.15 -4.94
CA LEU A 462 9.96 7.88 -4.83
C LEU A 462 8.46 8.15 -4.89
N VAL A 463 7.76 7.55 -5.86
CA VAL A 463 6.38 7.89 -6.21
C VAL A 463 5.50 6.65 -6.25
N TYR A 464 4.40 6.65 -5.48
CA TYR A 464 3.39 5.61 -5.53
C TYR A 464 2.55 5.70 -6.81
N GLN A 465 2.34 4.58 -7.49
CA GLN A 465 1.56 4.52 -8.74
C GLN A 465 0.11 4.10 -8.45
N SER A 466 -0.81 5.07 -8.47
CA SER A 466 -2.19 4.90 -8.01
C SER A 466 -3.02 3.95 -8.88
N ARG A 467 -3.55 2.88 -8.27
CA ARG A 467 -4.32 1.77 -8.87
C ARG A 467 -3.45 0.73 -9.60
N ASP A 468 -2.14 0.78 -9.45
CA ASP A 468 -1.28 -0.29 -9.94
C ASP A 468 -1.57 -1.59 -9.16
N SER A 469 -1.87 -2.65 -9.89
CA SER A 469 -2.12 -3.98 -9.32
C SER A 469 -0.92 -4.57 -8.56
N ARG A 470 0.30 -4.11 -8.89
CA ARG A 470 1.55 -4.48 -8.21
C ARG A 470 1.90 -3.54 -7.06
N ARG A 471 1.10 -2.49 -6.82
CA ARG A 471 1.30 -1.52 -5.74
C ARG A 471 2.73 -0.95 -5.78
N ASN A 472 3.13 -0.48 -6.96
CA ASN A 472 4.51 -0.07 -7.20
C ASN A 472 4.80 1.31 -6.62
N PHE A 473 5.97 1.42 -6.01
CA PHE A 473 6.72 2.67 -5.92
C PHE A 473 7.74 2.72 -7.05
N MET A 474 7.86 3.88 -7.70
CA MET A 474 8.82 4.07 -8.79
C MET A 474 9.74 5.23 -8.49
N ILE A 475 11.02 5.07 -8.85
CA ILE A 475 12.04 6.10 -8.65
C ILE A 475 12.21 6.90 -9.93
N TYR A 476 12.03 8.22 -9.84
CA TYR A 476 12.33 9.17 -10.91
C TYR A 476 13.42 10.14 -10.45
N SER A 477 14.24 10.59 -11.39
CA SER A 477 15.28 11.58 -11.14
C SER A 477 15.38 12.55 -12.31
N SER A 478 15.89 13.76 -12.05
CA SER A 478 16.33 14.67 -13.11
C SER A 478 17.32 14.02 -14.09
N LYS A 479 18.04 12.96 -13.69
CA LYS A 479 18.95 12.18 -14.54
C LYS A 479 18.29 11.05 -15.35
N THR A 480 17.13 10.55 -14.94
CA THR A 480 16.38 9.52 -15.69
C THR A 480 15.35 10.13 -16.63
N GLY A 481 14.96 11.38 -16.38
CA GLY A 481 13.90 12.06 -17.11
C GLY A 481 12.49 11.59 -16.70
N PRO A 482 11.44 12.13 -17.33
CA PRO A 482 10.05 11.90 -16.93
C PRO A 482 9.45 10.62 -17.52
N ARG A 483 10.07 10.02 -18.53
CA ARG A 483 9.46 8.94 -19.33
C ARG A 483 9.64 7.56 -18.70
N TRP A 484 10.76 7.34 -18.03
CA TRP A 484 11.15 6.02 -17.53
C TRP A 484 11.61 6.14 -16.09
N SER A 485 11.08 5.28 -15.22
CA SER A 485 11.58 5.14 -13.86
C SER A 485 12.98 4.51 -13.87
N GLY A 486 13.87 4.98 -13.00
CA GLY A 486 15.17 4.33 -12.77
C GLY A 486 15.05 2.96 -12.13
N LEU A 487 13.99 2.72 -11.35
CA LEU A 487 13.69 1.47 -10.64
C LEU A 487 12.20 1.40 -10.29
N GLN A 488 11.62 0.20 -10.33
CA GLN A 488 10.26 -0.09 -9.85
C GLN A 488 10.35 -1.01 -8.64
N PHE A 489 9.66 -0.71 -7.55
CA PHE A 489 9.63 -1.52 -6.34
C PHE A 489 8.19 -1.92 -6.02
N SER A 490 7.90 -3.22 -5.96
CA SER A 490 6.56 -3.71 -5.69
C SER A 490 6.36 -4.08 -4.23
N LEU A 491 5.30 -3.55 -3.61
CA LEU A 491 4.89 -3.97 -2.26
C LEU A 491 4.29 -5.38 -2.21
N VAL A 492 3.91 -5.96 -3.35
CA VAL A 492 3.25 -7.28 -3.39
C VAL A 492 4.23 -8.42 -3.15
N ASP A 493 5.43 -8.33 -3.73
CA ASP A 493 6.44 -9.39 -3.68
C ASP A 493 7.81 -8.91 -3.19
N GLY A 494 8.00 -7.61 -2.98
CA GLY A 494 9.28 -7.05 -2.55
C GLY A 494 10.36 -7.11 -3.64
N HIS A 495 10.00 -7.19 -4.92
CA HIS A 495 11.00 -7.18 -5.99
C HIS A 495 11.27 -5.74 -6.46
N ALA A 496 12.56 -5.43 -6.61
CA ALA A 496 13.04 -4.31 -7.39
C ALA A 496 13.19 -4.73 -8.86
N ARG A 497 12.56 -4.00 -9.77
CA ARG A 497 12.45 -4.33 -11.19
C ARG A 497 12.93 -3.22 -12.10
N HIS A 498 13.33 -3.62 -13.29
CA HIS A 498 13.64 -2.74 -14.41
C HIS A 498 14.63 -1.63 -14.02
N MET A 499 15.73 -1.98 -13.36
CA MET A 499 16.75 -1.01 -13.00
C MET A 499 17.48 -0.53 -14.26
N ARG A 500 17.62 0.78 -14.41
CA ARG A 500 18.22 1.44 -15.59
C ARG A 500 19.49 2.20 -15.21
N ALA A 501 20.43 2.29 -16.15
CA ALA A 501 21.44 3.32 -16.10
C ALA A 501 20.77 4.70 -16.27
N TYR A 502 21.39 5.77 -15.77
CA TYR A 502 20.93 7.11 -16.10
C TYR A 502 20.93 7.33 -17.61
N GLU A 503 19.95 8.10 -18.11
CA GLU A 503 19.77 8.43 -19.53
C GLU A 503 19.52 7.23 -20.48
N ASN A 504 19.54 5.98 -20.00
CA ASN A 504 19.26 4.79 -20.81
C ASN A 504 17.78 4.39 -20.73
N PRO A 505 17.04 4.32 -21.86
CA PRO A 505 15.64 3.90 -21.84
C PRO A 505 15.44 2.41 -21.56
N ASP A 506 16.43 1.58 -21.89
CA ASP A 506 16.41 0.14 -21.70
C ASP A 506 16.86 -0.22 -20.28
N TRP A 507 16.17 -1.16 -19.64
CA TRP A 507 16.61 -1.68 -18.34
C TRP A 507 17.75 -2.68 -18.50
N ALA A 508 18.71 -2.60 -17.58
CA ALA A 508 19.88 -3.47 -17.47
C ALA A 508 19.61 -4.65 -16.54
N LEU A 509 18.81 -4.45 -15.50
CA LEU A 509 18.46 -5.49 -14.53
C LEU A 509 16.95 -5.68 -14.52
N THR A 510 16.49 -6.92 -14.73
CA THR A 510 15.05 -7.16 -14.80
C THR A 510 14.44 -7.28 -13.41
N GLU A 511 15.01 -8.13 -12.56
CA GLU A 511 14.56 -8.33 -11.19
C GLU A 511 15.75 -8.46 -10.22
N ASN A 512 15.54 -7.93 -9.02
CA ASN A 512 16.35 -8.11 -7.82
C ASN A 512 15.39 -8.27 -6.63
N LEU A 513 15.48 -9.38 -5.93
CA LEU A 513 14.60 -9.70 -4.81
C LEU A 513 15.07 -8.94 -3.56
N LEU A 514 14.23 -8.08 -2.99
CA LEU A 514 14.51 -7.37 -1.72
C LEU A 514 13.83 -8.07 -0.55
N HIS A 515 14.02 -9.39 -0.51
CA HIS A 515 13.64 -10.22 0.62
C HIS A 515 14.56 -11.44 0.73
N TRP A 516 14.61 -12.04 1.92
CA TRP A 516 15.34 -13.30 2.14
C TRP A 516 14.47 -14.51 1.78
N PHE A 517 15.08 -15.61 1.33
CA PHE A 517 14.32 -16.83 1.05
C PHE A 517 15.19 -18.10 1.09
N ALA A 518 14.58 -19.27 1.21
CA ALA A 518 15.31 -20.53 1.22
C ALA A 518 15.94 -20.82 -0.16
N TYR A 519 17.00 -21.64 -0.18
CA TYR A 519 17.57 -22.10 -1.46
C TYR A 519 16.52 -22.90 -2.24
N MET A 520 16.23 -22.48 -3.48
CA MET A 520 15.13 -23.02 -4.30
C MET A 520 13.75 -22.86 -3.65
N GLY A 521 13.55 -21.76 -2.91
CA GLY A 521 12.28 -21.41 -2.30
C GLY A 521 11.19 -21.18 -3.35
N TYR A 522 10.00 -21.76 -3.12
CA TYR A 522 8.83 -21.51 -3.97
C TYR A 522 7.50 -21.55 -3.20
N SER A 523 7.53 -22.02 -1.95
CA SER A 523 6.35 -22.05 -1.09
C SER A 523 6.30 -20.82 -0.17
N PRO A 524 5.11 -20.41 0.30
CA PRO A 524 4.97 -19.28 1.21
C PRO A 524 5.77 -19.40 2.53
N GLU A 525 6.15 -20.60 2.97
CA GLU A 525 7.01 -20.77 4.17
C GLU A 525 8.50 -20.55 3.86
N GLN A 526 8.90 -20.69 2.59
CA GLN A 526 10.27 -20.54 2.13
C GLN A 526 10.60 -19.10 1.68
N MET A 527 9.59 -18.34 1.30
CA MET A 527 9.70 -16.97 0.78
C MET A 527 9.35 -15.98 1.90
N LEU A 528 10.23 -15.03 2.23
CA LEU A 528 9.93 -13.97 3.19
C LEU A 528 9.45 -12.71 2.46
N ASP A 529 8.46 -12.85 1.57
CA ASP A 529 7.94 -11.80 0.69
C ASP A 529 6.57 -11.27 1.12
N GLN A 530 6.00 -11.77 2.23
CA GLN A 530 4.72 -11.27 2.73
C GLN A 530 4.91 -9.96 3.46
N LEU A 531 4.52 -8.85 2.83
CA LEU A 531 4.56 -7.51 3.40
C LEU A 531 4.02 -7.47 4.84
N ARG A 532 4.74 -6.76 5.71
CA ARG A 532 4.36 -6.47 7.11
C ARG A 532 4.47 -5.00 7.46
N ASP A 533 5.43 -4.29 6.87
CA ASP A 533 5.61 -2.85 7.08
C ASP A 533 6.34 -2.22 5.89
N PHE A 534 6.06 -0.94 5.63
CA PHE A 534 6.77 -0.14 4.65
C PHE A 534 6.78 1.33 5.08
N GLU A 535 7.96 1.93 5.10
CA GLU A 535 8.16 3.31 5.55
C GLU A 535 9.06 4.06 4.58
N ILE A 536 8.67 5.28 4.23
CA ILE A 536 9.54 6.21 3.52
C ILE A 536 10.27 7.04 4.58
N ILE A 537 11.60 7.00 4.61
CA ILE A 537 12.42 7.72 5.60
C ILE A 537 12.92 9.04 5.00
N LYS A 538 13.28 9.06 3.71
CA LYS A 538 13.67 10.25 2.95
C LYS A 538 13.12 10.20 1.53
N ASN A 539 12.81 11.37 0.96
CA ASN A 539 12.34 11.51 -0.42
C ASN A 539 12.84 12.83 -1.04
N GLY A 540 14.05 12.80 -1.61
CA GLY A 540 14.71 13.92 -2.31
C GLY A 540 15.49 14.89 -1.40
N PRO A 541 16.10 15.95 -1.97
CA PRO A 541 16.63 15.99 -3.34
C PRO A 541 17.88 15.14 -3.54
N ASP A 542 18.63 14.90 -2.46
CA ASP A 542 19.91 14.20 -2.50
C ASP A 542 19.74 12.68 -2.47
N GLU A 543 18.72 12.19 -1.75
CA GLU A 543 18.58 10.77 -1.44
C GLU A 543 17.12 10.36 -1.25
N ILE A 544 16.79 9.13 -1.64
CA ILE A 544 15.62 8.38 -1.18
C ILE A 544 16.10 7.38 -0.15
N VAL A 545 15.37 7.22 0.95
CA VAL A 545 15.55 6.11 1.88
C VAL A 545 14.18 5.53 2.17
N PHE A 546 14.02 4.22 2.04
CA PHE A 546 12.82 3.51 2.48
C PHE A 546 13.18 2.20 3.19
N LYS A 547 12.26 1.74 4.04
CA LYS A 547 12.36 0.47 4.75
C LYS A 547 11.20 -0.42 4.35
N TYR A 548 11.50 -1.67 4.03
CA TYR A 548 10.54 -2.72 3.72
C TYR A 548 10.72 -3.88 4.69
N THR A 549 9.64 -4.30 5.33
CA THR A 549 9.62 -5.45 6.23
C THR A 549 8.62 -6.47 5.73
N SER A 550 9.05 -7.73 5.68
CA SER A 550 8.26 -8.85 5.21
C SER A 550 8.57 -10.11 6.00
N ASN A 551 7.60 -11.02 6.05
CA ASN A 551 7.74 -12.30 6.72
C ASN A 551 7.43 -13.44 5.74
N ASN A 552 7.74 -14.67 6.12
CA ASN A 552 7.14 -15.83 5.48
C ASN A 552 5.73 -16.10 6.03
N ALA A 553 5.05 -17.09 5.43
CA ALA A 553 3.80 -17.58 5.96
C ALA A 553 3.95 -18.04 7.40
N ASN A 554 2.92 -17.78 8.20
CA ASN A 554 2.86 -18.10 9.64
C ASN A 554 3.92 -17.37 10.48
N ASP A 555 4.56 -16.32 9.95
CA ASP A 555 5.49 -15.46 10.69
C ASP A 555 6.66 -16.24 11.35
N GLY A 556 7.16 -17.28 10.68
CA GLY A 556 8.29 -18.08 11.17
C GLY A 556 9.63 -17.34 11.13
N ALA A 557 9.84 -16.51 10.11
CA ALA A 557 11.02 -15.66 9.96
C ALA A 557 10.68 -14.33 9.28
N GLN A 558 11.55 -13.34 9.47
CA GLN A 558 11.39 -11.96 9.03
C GLN A 558 12.59 -11.49 8.21
N SER A 559 12.28 -10.68 7.21
CA SER A 559 13.15 -10.01 6.27
C SER A 559 12.96 -8.51 6.45
N VAL A 560 14.04 -7.77 6.68
CA VAL A 560 14.03 -6.30 6.78
C VAL A 560 15.04 -5.75 5.79
N PHE A 561 14.63 -4.83 4.93
CA PHE A 561 15.48 -4.16 3.96
C PHE A 561 15.36 -2.64 4.14
N GLU A 562 16.46 -1.98 4.50
CA GLU A 562 16.61 -0.53 4.42
C GLU A 562 17.39 -0.20 3.13
N VAL A 563 16.75 0.54 2.25
CA VAL A 563 17.25 0.82 0.90
C VAL A 563 17.46 2.32 0.75
N SER A 564 18.63 2.72 0.25
CA SER A 564 18.89 4.10 -0.14
C SER A 564 19.36 4.26 -1.57
N VAL A 565 18.92 5.33 -2.22
CA VAL A 565 19.29 5.68 -3.60
C VAL A 565 19.69 7.15 -3.62
N ASN A 566 20.91 7.43 -4.07
CA ASN A 566 21.52 8.76 -3.99
C ASN A 566 21.68 9.38 -5.40
N THR A 567 21.49 10.69 -5.52
CA THR A 567 21.67 11.44 -6.78
C THR A 567 23.10 11.92 -7.02
N THR A 568 23.94 11.96 -5.99
CA THR A 568 25.33 12.42 -6.11
C THR A 568 26.23 11.39 -6.75
N THR A 569 25.78 10.14 -6.89
CA THR A 569 26.52 9.10 -7.60
C THR A 569 26.44 9.32 -9.12
N PRO A 570 27.51 9.00 -9.88
CA PRO A 570 27.47 9.10 -11.35
C PRO A 570 26.58 8.03 -11.99
N ALA A 571 26.18 7.01 -11.22
CA ALA A 571 25.34 5.90 -11.65
C ALA A 571 24.05 5.82 -10.83
N MET A 572 23.03 5.15 -11.38
CA MET A 572 21.87 4.72 -10.61
C MET A 572 22.34 3.65 -9.62
N GLN A 573 22.49 4.04 -8.35
CA GLN A 573 23.04 3.19 -7.30
C GLN A 573 22.07 3.04 -6.14
N MET A 574 21.90 1.81 -5.71
CA MET A 574 21.11 1.41 -4.54
C MET A 574 22.04 0.84 -3.48
N ASN A 575 22.00 1.39 -2.28
CA ASN A 575 22.65 0.85 -1.10
C ASN A 575 21.60 0.11 -0.26
N VAL A 576 21.92 -1.10 0.19
CA VAL A 576 20.98 -1.94 0.92
C VAL A 576 21.61 -2.41 2.21
N LYS A 577 20.85 -2.29 3.29
CA LYS A 577 21.08 -3.02 4.54
C LYS A 577 19.94 -4.01 4.70
N ALA A 578 20.26 -5.30 4.73
CA ALA A 578 19.27 -6.35 4.87
C ALA A 578 19.50 -7.13 6.17
N GLU A 579 18.43 -7.47 6.87
CA GLU A 579 18.43 -8.34 8.04
C GLU A 579 17.46 -9.51 7.86
N PHE A 580 17.94 -10.70 8.20
CA PHE A 580 17.17 -11.92 8.39
C PHE A 580 17.06 -12.21 9.88
N ILE A 581 15.84 -12.46 10.35
CA ILE A 581 15.54 -12.70 11.76
C ILE A 581 14.65 -13.92 11.87
N VAL A 582 15.04 -14.92 12.67
CA VAL A 582 14.16 -16.05 12.99
C VAL A 582 13.20 -15.61 14.08
N LEU A 583 11.90 -15.59 13.80
CA LEU A 583 10.87 -15.20 14.77
C LEU A 583 10.46 -16.42 15.61
N GLU A 584 10.09 -17.51 14.94
CA GLU A 584 9.69 -18.77 15.56
C GLU A 584 10.53 -19.95 15.09
N HIS A 585 10.77 -20.09 13.78
CA HIS A 585 11.51 -21.23 13.22
C HIS A 585 12.04 -20.96 11.81
N TRP A 586 13.18 -21.58 11.48
CA TRP A 586 13.72 -21.63 10.12
C TRP A 586 14.42 -22.98 9.91
N PRO A 587 13.74 -23.97 9.32
CA PRO A 587 14.22 -25.35 9.21
C PRO A 587 15.12 -25.58 7.99
N TYR A 588 15.53 -24.52 7.30
CA TYR A 588 16.31 -24.62 6.06
C TYR A 588 17.79 -24.35 6.29
N LYS A 589 18.63 -25.13 5.60
CA LYS A 589 20.09 -25.12 5.72
C LYS A 589 20.78 -23.88 5.17
N SER A 590 20.03 -22.99 4.54
CA SER A 590 20.57 -21.80 3.92
C SER A 590 19.49 -20.74 3.78
N VAL A 591 19.93 -19.52 3.51
CA VAL A 591 19.07 -18.40 3.13
C VAL A 591 19.77 -17.59 2.05
N GLN A 592 19.03 -17.20 1.01
CA GLN A 592 19.46 -16.32 -0.06
C GLN A 592 19.08 -14.89 0.30
N PHE A 593 19.97 -13.95 0.00
CA PHE A 593 19.75 -12.51 0.25
C PHE A 593 19.85 -11.67 -1.02
N PHE A 594 20.34 -12.29 -2.09
CA PHE A 594 20.52 -11.65 -3.37
C PHE A 594 20.31 -12.71 -4.44
N ASP A 595 19.37 -12.43 -5.33
CA ASP A 595 19.08 -13.26 -6.49
C ASP A 595 18.61 -12.34 -7.61
N ILE A 596 19.32 -12.41 -8.73
CA ILE A 596 19.11 -11.53 -9.85
C ILE A 596 19.05 -12.26 -11.17
N PHE A 597 18.37 -11.56 -12.05
CA PHE A 597 17.79 -12.09 -13.24
C PHE A 597 18.09 -11.16 -14.42
N PRO A 598 19.24 -11.38 -15.10
CA PRO A 598 19.59 -10.66 -16.32
C PRO A 598 18.85 -11.33 -17.50
N PHE A 599 18.05 -10.65 -18.35
CA PHE A 599 17.45 -11.41 -19.46
C PHE A 599 17.24 -10.73 -20.81
N ARG A 600 17.76 -11.40 -21.86
CA ARG A 600 17.01 -11.63 -23.12
C ARG A 600 16.63 -13.12 -23.35
N GLY A 601 17.23 -14.09 -22.65
CA GLY A 601 16.91 -15.52 -22.78
C GLY A 601 17.36 -16.38 -21.59
N VAL A 602 17.03 -17.68 -21.61
CA VAL A 602 17.27 -18.64 -20.51
C VAL A 602 18.71 -19.17 -20.51
N GLU A 603 19.48 -19.02 -21.57
CA GLU A 603 20.89 -19.42 -21.59
C GLU A 603 21.81 -18.21 -21.37
N PRO A 604 22.95 -18.35 -20.66
CA PRO A 604 23.83 -17.20 -20.41
C PRO A 604 24.29 -16.48 -21.68
N LYS A 605 24.49 -17.21 -22.78
CA LYS A 605 24.86 -16.65 -24.09
C LYS A 605 23.80 -15.69 -24.66
N ASP A 606 22.57 -15.77 -24.17
CA ASP A 606 21.43 -14.92 -24.56
C ASP A 606 21.20 -13.79 -23.55
N TRP A 607 22.07 -13.62 -22.54
CA TRP A 607 22.01 -12.48 -21.63
C TRP A 607 22.43 -11.19 -22.34
N TRP A 608 22.10 -10.04 -21.75
CA TRP A 608 22.59 -8.74 -22.23
C TRP A 608 24.07 -8.50 -21.95
N TYR A 609 24.72 -9.42 -21.25
CA TYR A 609 26.07 -9.30 -20.72
C TYR A 609 26.97 -10.35 -21.33
N ASN A 610 28.14 -9.93 -21.83
CA ASN A 610 29.13 -10.85 -22.40
C ASN A 610 29.98 -11.52 -21.31
N HIS A 611 30.05 -10.91 -20.13
CA HIS A 611 30.93 -11.36 -19.06
C HIS A 611 30.28 -11.25 -17.69
N VAL A 612 30.64 -12.19 -16.82
CA VAL A 612 30.34 -12.18 -15.39
C VAL A 612 31.65 -12.25 -14.62
N LEU A 613 31.86 -11.34 -13.65
CA LEU A 613 33.01 -11.35 -12.76
C LEU A 613 32.56 -11.61 -11.32
N PHE A 614 33.31 -12.41 -10.59
CA PHE A 614 33.25 -12.50 -9.14
C PHE A 614 34.66 -12.34 -8.56
N MET A 615 34.79 -11.59 -7.47
CA MET A 615 36.06 -11.37 -6.77
C MET A 615 35.84 -11.38 -5.26
N ASP A 616 36.71 -12.08 -4.53
CA ASP A 616 36.72 -12.09 -3.07
C ASP A 616 37.65 -11.01 -2.47
N LYS A 617 37.55 -10.82 -1.15
CA LYS A 617 38.39 -9.89 -0.39
C LYS A 617 39.92 -10.11 -0.53
N ASP A 618 40.36 -11.28 -0.97
CA ASP A 618 41.79 -11.60 -1.16
C ASP A 618 42.23 -11.35 -2.60
N HIS A 619 41.38 -10.66 -3.40
CA HIS A 619 41.57 -10.33 -4.80
C HIS A 619 41.72 -11.55 -5.73
N LYS A 620 41.30 -12.73 -5.27
CA LYS A 620 41.09 -13.85 -6.18
C LYS A 620 39.82 -13.57 -6.95
N TRP A 621 39.88 -13.75 -8.26
CA TRP A 621 38.75 -13.51 -9.13
C TRP A 621 38.51 -14.70 -10.05
N ARG A 622 37.27 -14.76 -10.54
CA ARG A 622 36.81 -15.68 -11.56
C ARG A 622 35.90 -14.93 -12.51
N THR A 623 36.13 -15.09 -13.80
CA THR A 623 35.25 -14.56 -14.84
C THR A 623 34.60 -15.70 -15.63
N PHE A 624 33.42 -15.42 -16.18
CA PHE A 624 32.68 -16.30 -17.07
C PHE A 624 32.29 -15.53 -18.33
N GLU A 625 32.80 -15.97 -19.48
CA GLU A 625 32.41 -15.47 -20.80
C GLU A 625 31.09 -16.14 -21.18
N THR A 626 30.02 -15.38 -21.30
CA THR A 626 28.66 -15.93 -21.38
C THR A 626 28.36 -16.61 -22.71
N VAL A 627 28.90 -16.07 -23.81
CA VAL A 627 28.72 -16.59 -25.18
C VAL A 627 29.53 -17.87 -25.38
N ASP A 628 30.83 -17.82 -25.11
CA ASP A 628 31.74 -18.94 -25.32
C ASP A 628 31.68 -19.97 -24.17
N GLN A 629 31.04 -19.61 -23.06
CA GLN A 629 30.88 -20.41 -21.84
C GLN A 629 32.22 -20.84 -21.22
N ILE A 630 33.21 -19.95 -21.24
CA ILE A 630 34.57 -20.18 -20.75
C ILE A 630 34.74 -19.53 -19.38
N TYR A 631 35.31 -20.29 -18.44
CA TYR A 631 35.74 -19.75 -17.15
C TYR A 631 37.24 -19.45 -17.16
N GLN A 632 37.62 -18.35 -16.52
CA GLN A 632 39.02 -18.00 -16.25
C GLN A 632 39.17 -17.51 -14.80
N GLY A 633 40.40 -17.55 -14.27
CA GLY A 633 40.71 -17.18 -12.89
C GLY A 633 40.76 -18.37 -11.93
N GLU A 634 41.10 -18.10 -10.67
CA GLU A 634 41.43 -19.11 -9.65
C GLU A 634 40.46 -19.12 -8.45
N GLN A 635 39.44 -18.26 -8.47
CA GLN A 635 38.51 -18.10 -7.35
C GLN A 635 37.48 -19.26 -7.31
N ASP A 636 37.27 -19.81 -6.12
CA ASP A 636 36.28 -20.85 -5.83
C ASP A 636 34.93 -20.27 -5.44
N LYS A 637 33.81 -20.94 -5.71
CA LYS A 637 32.46 -20.34 -5.55
C LYS A 637 32.08 -19.87 -4.13
N PHE A 638 32.95 -20.02 -3.14
CA PHE A 638 32.72 -19.63 -1.76
C PHE A 638 33.59 -18.44 -1.37
N SER A 639 33.04 -17.54 -0.56
CA SER A 639 33.80 -16.44 0.04
C SER A 639 33.36 -16.23 1.49
N GLN A 640 34.26 -15.66 2.29
CA GLN A 640 33.96 -15.14 3.62
C GLN A 640 34.35 -13.66 3.65
N GLY A 641 33.42 -12.80 4.06
CA GLY A 641 33.61 -11.35 4.11
C GLY A 641 33.22 -10.63 2.81
N PRO A 642 33.79 -9.44 2.56
CA PRO A 642 33.45 -8.63 1.40
C PRO A 642 33.69 -9.35 0.07
N SER A 643 32.83 -9.08 -0.91
CA SER A 643 32.97 -9.63 -2.27
C SER A 643 32.37 -8.69 -3.32
N PHE A 644 32.87 -8.80 -4.54
CA PHE A 644 32.41 -8.01 -5.68
C PHE A 644 31.86 -8.92 -6.78
N GLN A 645 30.76 -8.52 -7.39
CA GLN A 645 30.11 -9.18 -8.51
C GLN A 645 29.88 -8.17 -9.63
N GLY A 646 30.12 -8.56 -10.88
CA GLY A 646 29.90 -7.70 -12.04
C GLY A 646 29.27 -8.46 -13.21
N LEU A 647 28.22 -7.92 -13.81
CA LEU A 647 27.70 -8.32 -15.13
C LEU A 647 28.01 -7.18 -16.09
N PHE A 648 28.81 -7.42 -17.14
CA PHE A 648 29.36 -6.32 -17.92
C PHE A 648 29.54 -6.60 -19.41
N SER A 649 29.98 -5.55 -20.12
CA SER A 649 29.97 -5.43 -21.58
C SER A 649 28.54 -5.49 -22.12
N SER A 650 27.68 -4.58 -21.65
CA SER A 650 26.28 -4.42 -22.10
C SER A 650 25.97 -2.99 -22.55
N ASP A 651 25.25 -2.84 -23.65
CA ASP A 651 24.72 -1.57 -24.16
C ASP A 651 23.58 -0.99 -23.29
N ARG A 652 23.02 -1.81 -22.39
CA ARG A 652 21.99 -1.41 -21.42
C ARG A 652 22.56 -0.82 -20.13
N GLY A 653 23.87 -0.97 -19.93
CA GLY A 653 24.59 -0.64 -18.70
C GLY A 653 25.04 -1.89 -17.94
N ASN A 654 26.18 -1.77 -17.24
CA ASN A 654 26.79 -2.87 -16.50
C ASN A 654 26.28 -2.90 -15.06
N MET A 655 25.99 -4.09 -14.53
CA MET A 655 25.64 -4.26 -13.11
C MET A 655 26.91 -4.49 -12.30
N LEU A 656 27.07 -3.72 -11.23
CA LEU A 656 28.14 -3.89 -10.25
C LEU A 656 27.51 -4.04 -8.87
N MET A 657 27.95 -5.04 -8.11
CA MET A 657 27.52 -5.25 -6.73
C MET A 657 28.73 -5.45 -5.82
N LEU A 658 28.79 -4.68 -4.74
CA LEU A 658 29.77 -4.86 -3.67
C LEU A 658 29.04 -5.29 -2.40
N THR A 659 29.28 -6.51 -1.93
CA THR A 659 28.91 -6.93 -0.59
C THR A 659 29.99 -6.46 0.39
N LYS A 660 29.62 -5.68 1.40
CA LYS A 660 30.54 -5.01 2.33
C LYS A 660 30.62 -5.73 3.67
N ASN A 661 29.54 -5.65 4.43
CA ASN A 661 29.51 -6.08 5.81
C ASN A 661 28.57 -7.27 5.93
N PHE A 662 29.11 -8.44 6.26
CA PHE A 662 28.32 -9.60 6.64
C PHE A 662 28.53 -9.86 8.13
N SER A 663 27.46 -9.78 8.92
CA SER A 663 27.53 -9.85 10.39
C SER A 663 28.00 -11.19 10.96
N THR A 664 28.04 -12.24 10.14
CA THR A 664 28.50 -13.57 10.55
C THR A 664 29.71 -13.99 9.73
N ASN A 665 30.63 -14.75 10.32
CA ASN A 665 31.75 -15.35 9.57
C ASN A 665 31.33 -16.67 8.90
N LEU A 666 30.13 -16.70 8.33
CA LEU A 666 29.61 -17.85 7.62
C LEU A 666 30.05 -17.81 6.15
N PRO A 667 30.29 -18.97 5.50
CA PRO A 667 30.54 -19.00 4.07
C PRO A 667 29.33 -18.50 3.28
N THR A 668 29.56 -17.52 2.42
CA THR A 668 28.65 -17.12 1.35
C THR A 668 29.01 -17.89 0.09
N HIS A 669 28.01 -18.48 -0.55
CA HIS A 669 28.16 -19.19 -1.81
C HIS A 669 27.62 -18.29 -2.93
N TYR A 670 28.48 -18.03 -3.92
CA TYR A 670 28.16 -17.33 -5.15
C TYR A 670 27.91 -18.33 -6.27
N VAL A 671 26.78 -18.20 -6.96
CA VAL A 671 26.35 -19.18 -7.95
C VAL A 671 25.86 -18.49 -9.21
N ILE A 672 26.49 -18.84 -10.34
CA ILE A 672 25.84 -18.79 -11.64
C ILE A 672 25.11 -20.12 -11.80
N CYS A 673 23.79 -20.08 -11.66
CA CYS A 673 22.97 -21.27 -11.57
C CYS A 673 22.78 -21.89 -12.96
N SER A 674 23.09 -23.19 -13.09
CA SER A 674 22.90 -23.90 -14.36
C SER A 674 21.44 -24.28 -14.65
N ASN A 675 20.55 -24.18 -13.65
CA ASN A 675 19.20 -24.73 -13.72
C ASN A 675 18.13 -23.66 -14.02
N TYR A 676 18.22 -22.50 -13.36
CA TYR A 676 17.28 -21.39 -13.50
C TYR A 676 17.90 -20.14 -14.13
N VAL A 677 19.22 -20.20 -14.38
CA VAL A 677 20.04 -19.22 -15.10
C VAL A 677 19.84 -17.81 -14.53
N ASP A 678 20.04 -17.79 -13.23
CA ASP A 678 20.09 -16.68 -12.30
C ASP A 678 21.50 -16.57 -11.68
N LEU A 679 21.76 -15.43 -11.09
CA LEU A 679 22.96 -15.16 -10.31
C LEU A 679 22.53 -14.84 -8.88
N HIS A 680 22.91 -15.72 -7.95
CA HIS A 680 22.49 -15.59 -6.56
C HIS A 680 23.63 -15.76 -5.56
N SER A 681 23.43 -15.17 -4.38
CA SER A 681 24.29 -15.28 -3.21
C SER A 681 23.50 -15.81 -2.04
N ASN A 682 23.99 -16.88 -1.42
CA ASN A 682 23.34 -17.52 -0.30
C ASN A 682 24.31 -17.80 0.84
N VAL A 683 23.81 -17.74 2.07
CA VAL A 683 24.56 -18.14 3.27
C VAL A 683 24.11 -19.51 3.71
N THR A 684 25.07 -20.32 4.16
CA THR A 684 24.84 -21.70 4.58
C THR A 684 24.97 -21.82 6.10
N PHE A 685 24.12 -22.66 6.69
CA PHE A 685 23.98 -22.89 8.12
C PHE A 685 24.29 -24.33 8.52
N ASP A 686 24.92 -25.11 7.63
CA ASP A 686 25.12 -26.56 7.83
C ASP A 686 25.80 -26.89 9.17
N GLU A 687 26.75 -26.08 9.63
CA GLU A 687 27.44 -26.32 10.90
C GLU A 687 26.55 -26.07 12.13
N ILE A 688 25.56 -25.17 12.02
CA ILE A 688 24.71 -24.73 13.13
C ILE A 688 23.44 -25.58 13.20
N ILE A 689 22.76 -25.79 12.05
CA ILE A 689 21.45 -26.47 12.00
C ILE A 689 21.54 -27.97 12.25
N ASN A 690 22.68 -28.61 11.97
CA ASN A 690 22.82 -30.07 12.14
C ASN A 690 22.61 -30.57 13.59
N GLN A 691 22.62 -29.69 14.60
CA GLN A 691 22.38 -30.06 16.01
C GLN A 691 20.91 -29.92 16.45
N SER A 692 20.18 -28.97 15.88
CA SER A 692 18.82 -28.57 16.31
C SER A 692 17.73 -28.85 15.26
N GLY A 693 18.11 -29.07 14.00
CA GLY A 693 17.17 -29.21 12.87
C GLY A 693 16.50 -27.91 12.42
N SER A 694 16.76 -26.77 13.09
CA SER A 694 16.28 -25.43 12.76
C SER A 694 17.19 -24.38 13.42
N LEU A 695 17.23 -23.17 12.89
CA LEU A 695 17.76 -22.04 13.65
C LEU A 695 16.85 -21.71 14.83
N ASP A 696 17.46 -21.23 15.93
CA ASP A 696 16.74 -20.83 17.14
C ASP A 696 16.01 -19.50 16.96
N PRO A 697 14.86 -19.27 17.62
CA PRO A 697 14.21 -17.97 17.71
C PRO A 697 15.18 -16.87 18.15
N GLY A 698 15.12 -15.73 17.48
CA GLY A 698 15.99 -14.58 17.70
C GLY A 698 17.35 -14.64 17.00
N TYR A 699 17.67 -15.73 16.28
CA TYR A 699 18.87 -15.78 15.44
C TYR A 699 18.80 -14.71 14.35
N ARG A 700 19.94 -14.03 14.09
CA ARG A 700 20.02 -12.90 13.17
C ARG A 700 21.19 -13.02 12.22
N VAL A 701 20.97 -12.60 10.98
CA VAL A 701 22.01 -12.39 9.98
C VAL A 701 21.72 -11.08 9.27
N SER A 702 22.69 -10.20 9.19
CA SER A 702 22.64 -8.97 8.39
C SER A 702 23.74 -8.91 7.34
N VAL A 703 23.40 -8.28 6.22
CA VAL A 703 24.27 -7.98 5.09
C VAL A 703 24.09 -6.54 4.62
N GLU A 704 25.19 -5.88 4.30
CA GLU A 704 25.18 -4.61 3.57
C GLU A 704 25.78 -4.78 2.18
N TYR A 705 25.11 -4.27 1.15
CA TYR A 705 25.64 -4.25 -0.21
C TYR A 705 25.29 -2.96 -0.96
N GLU A 706 26.10 -2.65 -1.96
CA GLU A 706 25.86 -1.57 -2.93
C GLU A 706 25.63 -2.22 -4.30
N LEU A 707 24.63 -1.76 -5.04
CA LEU A 707 24.27 -2.23 -6.38
C LEU A 707 24.17 -1.02 -7.30
N ALA A 708 24.94 -0.97 -8.38
CA ALA A 708 24.92 0.12 -9.34
C ALA A 708 24.76 -0.37 -10.78
N ILE A 709 24.08 0.43 -11.61
CA ILE A 709 24.09 0.27 -13.07
C ILE A 709 24.91 1.40 -13.69
N TRP A 710 26.05 1.06 -14.31
CA TRP A 710 27.05 2.01 -14.78
C TRP A 710 27.72 1.58 -16.11
N GLY A 711 28.20 2.56 -16.88
CA GLY A 711 29.01 2.34 -18.08
C GLY A 711 28.24 1.73 -19.25
N ASP A 712 28.98 1.22 -20.24
CA ASP A 712 28.43 0.66 -21.48
C ASP A 712 29.16 -0.64 -21.90
N GLU A 713 28.92 -1.08 -23.14
CA GLU A 713 29.47 -2.29 -23.74
C GLU A 713 31.00 -2.30 -23.87
N LYS A 714 31.66 -1.14 -23.78
CA LYS A 714 33.12 -1.00 -23.97
C LYS A 714 33.94 -1.39 -22.74
N VAL A 715 33.29 -1.61 -21.60
CA VAL A 715 33.98 -2.02 -20.37
C VAL A 715 34.63 -3.40 -20.58
N THR A 716 35.96 -3.42 -20.46
CA THR A 716 36.77 -4.63 -20.62
C THR A 716 36.91 -5.41 -19.32
N THR A 717 37.29 -6.69 -19.41
CA THR A 717 37.56 -7.54 -18.24
C THR A 717 38.63 -6.95 -17.32
N ASP A 718 39.71 -6.39 -17.88
CA ASP A 718 40.79 -5.79 -17.09
C ASP A 718 40.32 -4.56 -16.31
N GLN A 719 39.49 -3.71 -16.95
CA GLN A 719 38.88 -2.55 -16.28
C GLN A 719 37.93 -2.99 -15.16
N MET A 720 37.12 -4.03 -15.38
CA MET A 720 36.21 -4.54 -14.36
C MET A 720 36.97 -5.18 -13.18
N ILE A 721 38.08 -5.88 -13.44
CA ILE A 721 38.97 -6.39 -12.38
C ILE A 721 39.59 -5.23 -11.59
N GLU A 722 40.00 -4.15 -12.25
CA GLU A 722 40.54 -2.97 -11.58
C GLU A 722 39.48 -2.28 -10.70
N ILE A 723 38.26 -2.11 -11.22
CA ILE A 723 37.11 -1.58 -10.47
C ILE A 723 36.83 -2.45 -9.24
N ALA A 724 36.78 -3.77 -9.40
CA ALA A 724 36.51 -4.72 -8.33
C ALA A 724 37.55 -4.60 -7.20
N LYS A 725 38.85 -4.59 -7.54
CA LYS A 725 39.94 -4.42 -6.56
C LYS A 725 39.82 -3.10 -5.81
N LYS A 726 39.68 -1.99 -6.54
CA LYS A 726 39.53 -0.66 -5.93
C LYS A 726 38.31 -0.58 -5.03
N SER A 727 37.20 -1.20 -5.42
CA SER A 727 35.95 -1.20 -4.65
C SER A 727 36.08 -2.00 -3.35
N LEU A 728 36.73 -3.17 -3.42
CA LEU A 728 37.01 -4.00 -2.24
C LEU A 728 37.97 -3.30 -1.27
N ASP A 729 39.07 -2.73 -1.79
CA ASP A 729 40.05 -1.98 -1.00
C ASP A 729 39.42 -0.75 -0.32
N ALA A 730 38.52 -0.06 -1.02
CA ALA A 730 37.87 1.16 -0.54
C ALA A 730 36.59 0.91 0.27
N ASN A 731 36.07 -0.32 0.27
CA ASN A 731 34.81 -0.72 0.90
C ASN A 731 33.59 0.13 0.47
N HIS A 732 33.58 0.55 -0.80
CA HIS A 732 32.46 1.19 -1.51
C HIS A 732 32.68 1.02 -3.02
N LEU A 733 31.63 1.11 -3.83
CA LEU A 733 31.77 1.01 -5.29
C LEU A 733 32.61 2.18 -5.84
N VAL A 734 33.73 1.85 -6.47
CA VAL A 734 34.60 2.81 -7.16
C VAL A 734 34.37 2.68 -8.66
N LEU A 735 33.67 3.65 -9.24
CA LEU A 735 33.42 3.71 -10.68
C LEU A 735 34.55 4.48 -11.37
N LEU A 736 34.98 4.04 -12.55
CA LEU A 736 35.93 4.83 -13.35
C LEU A 736 35.19 6.03 -13.94
N GLU A 737 35.84 7.19 -14.03
CA GLU A 737 35.27 8.32 -14.78
C GLU A 737 35.09 7.91 -16.25
N ASP A 738 33.95 8.28 -16.84
CA ASP A 738 33.63 7.95 -18.23
C ASP A 738 34.74 8.50 -19.15
N ASN A 739 35.35 7.64 -19.96
CA ASN A 739 36.35 8.03 -20.98
C ASN A 739 35.70 8.75 -22.17
#